data_AF-A0A4P7JPL4-F1
#
_entry.id   AF-A0A4P7JPL4-F1
#
_cell.length_a   1.000
_cell.length_b   1.000
_cell.length_c   1.000
_cell.angle_alpha   90.00
_cell.angle_beta   90.00
_cell.angle_gamma   90.00
#
_symmetry.space_group_name_H-M   'P 1'
#
loop_
_entity.id
_entity.type
_entity.pdbx_description
1 polymer ?
#
loop_
_entity_poly.entity_id
_entity_poly.type
_entity_poly.pdbx_seq_one_letter_code
_entity_poly.pdbx_strand_id
1 'polypeptide(L)'
;MKKITMNDFAKACLLVGLSTGAASVSAQQCQDIVWEDNFDQASLDTNAWDIMLGDGCSYGICDWGNGELQSYQAENITLENGVMTIEARKERIRGSQYTSARIRTANMAGSGEWAFGRFEARFKFPDGQGMWPAFWMLPTDPAEGWPMSGEIDIFESVGQSANFAYGTIHYGQPWPDNAHQGNGIMKQPGKWSDDFHTYAIEWDANEIRWYVDNLLYSTKTPADVAPENWPFDGSNDFHILLNLAVGGSWGGEVDDSVLPQQLQVDYVRVFAGKQPNLAGNHLPQPGSSETYSVINPGASTSWSVTGGTISGSGNQIEVQWDTASANTTQVLTATSGGCEVSTNIYVGKQLSSELVLEDFDGTSNMTYSGSDGTYDATSGALTYTRSAAAQWDVILYSTSAISDAGAFVLGDKAFQLQVNNNDPALVGKEILIQLEDRTVATPDNYPSGRHSGYNAFIEHANGLQTLRFQMVDRIDGATADSSVDSLLLMTDPGNFTSDVYVIDNIEILGEGTGTPQNNPPVASFTVNCSELSCSFDASASSDSDGSITAYDWDFGDGNSASGASVNHSFASDGTYTVTLTVTDDDAATDSDAQQVTVTQGSAEATNVQVAAVVTGTIGAGRGKKFGSATVTVVDNLGNAVAGATVTGNFSGSWNESASAVTDASGVAVLQTSSSLSGGVSVNFCVSDVASTLPLDSAQSSDMCP
;
A
#
# COMPACT_ATOMS: atom_id res chain seq x y z
N MET A 1 -5.85 -39.76 55.29
CA MET A 1 -5.72 -38.32 54.97
C MET A 1 -5.12 -38.23 53.57
N LYS A 2 -5.71 -37.76 52.46
CA LYS A 2 -6.98 -37.15 52.01
C LYS A 2 -7.23 -37.75 50.59
N LYS A 3 -8.35 -38.46 50.33
CA LYS A 3 -9.55 -38.10 49.51
C LYS A 3 -9.29 -37.85 47.99
N ILE A 4 -9.72 -38.74 47.07
CA ILE A 4 -11.04 -38.80 46.31
C ILE A 4 -11.04 -37.76 45.14
N THR A 5 -11.33 -37.98 43.84
CA THR A 5 -12.09 -39.00 43.05
C THR A 5 -11.81 -38.89 41.53
N MET A 6 -11.98 -40.00 40.78
CA MET A 6 -12.36 -40.05 39.36
C MET A 6 -13.90 -40.01 39.22
N ASN A 7 -14.40 -39.40 38.14
CA ASN A 7 -15.77 -39.49 37.59
C ASN A 7 -15.65 -38.87 36.16
N ASP A 8 -16.17 -39.33 35.04
CA ASP A 8 -16.92 -40.51 34.59
C ASP A 8 -16.71 -40.54 33.05
N PHE A 9 -16.22 -41.63 32.46
CA PHE A 9 -16.32 -41.87 31.02
C PHE A 9 -17.08 -43.18 30.82
N ALA A 10 -18.33 -43.05 30.38
CA ALA A 10 -19.20 -44.19 30.11
C ALA A 10 -19.32 -44.42 28.61
N LYS A 11 -18.91 -45.64 28.21
CA LYS A 11 -19.51 -46.56 27.23
C LYS A 11 -19.58 -46.08 25.78
N ALA A 12 -19.00 -46.73 24.77
CA ALA A 12 -18.84 -48.14 24.41
C ALA A 12 -19.41 -48.26 22.98
N CYS A 13 -18.57 -48.61 22.01
CA CYS A 13 -19.01 -49.51 20.95
C CYS A 13 -17.81 -50.33 20.48
N LEU A 14 -17.91 -51.62 20.74
CA LEU A 14 -16.99 -52.68 20.36
C LEU A 14 -17.34 -53.09 18.93
N LEU A 15 -16.45 -52.85 17.96
CA LEU A 15 -16.45 -53.61 16.71
C LEU A 15 -15.07 -54.25 16.53
N VAL A 16 -15.10 -55.58 16.54
CA VAL A 16 -13.98 -56.45 16.14
C VAL A 16 -13.82 -56.29 14.62
N GLY A 17 -12.68 -55.75 14.20
CA GLY A 17 -12.25 -55.70 12.81
C GLY A 17 -10.84 -56.26 12.69
N LEU A 18 -10.68 -57.28 11.86
CA LEU A 18 -9.45 -58.03 11.61
C LEU A 18 -8.23 -57.12 11.38
N SER A 19 -7.12 -57.45 12.04
CA SER A 19 -5.79 -56.96 11.70
C SER A 19 -5.37 -57.49 10.33
N THR A 20 -5.63 -56.74 9.26
CA THR A 20 -4.87 -56.85 8.01
C THR A 20 -3.62 -56.02 8.18
N GLY A 21 -2.44 -56.65 8.04
CA GLY A 21 -1.15 -55.97 8.11
C GLY A 21 -1.14 -54.78 7.16
N ALA A 22 -0.91 -53.59 7.71
CA ALA A 22 -0.47 -52.45 6.93
C ALA A 22 0.90 -52.82 6.36
N ALA A 23 0.92 -53.28 5.11
CA ALA A 23 2.12 -53.17 4.30
C ALA A 23 2.43 -51.68 4.27
N SER A 24 3.51 -51.30 4.93
CA SER A 24 4.19 -50.03 4.66
C SER A 24 4.49 -50.02 3.17
N VAL A 25 3.67 -49.29 2.41
CA VAL A 25 3.98 -48.95 1.02
C VAL A 25 5.19 -48.04 1.13
N SER A 26 6.39 -48.58 0.87
CA SER A 26 7.54 -47.74 0.56
C SER A 26 7.10 -46.87 -0.61
N ALA A 27 7.17 -45.54 -0.48
CA ALA A 27 6.98 -44.64 -1.61
C ALA A 27 7.85 -45.17 -2.77
N GLN A 28 7.21 -45.52 -3.87
CA GLN A 28 7.93 -46.05 -5.02
C GLN A 28 8.82 -44.93 -5.55
N GLN A 29 10.14 -45.14 -5.51
CA GLN A 29 11.10 -44.20 -6.08
C GLN A 29 10.80 -44.01 -7.57
N CYS A 30 10.70 -42.75 -8.00
CA CYS A 30 10.18 -42.40 -9.32
C CYS A 30 11.12 -42.78 -10.47
N GLN A 31 12.42 -42.81 -10.22
CA GLN A 31 13.49 -43.18 -11.15
C GLN A 31 14.61 -43.91 -10.40
N ASP A 32 15.37 -44.73 -11.12
CA ASP A 32 16.54 -45.40 -10.57
C ASP A 32 17.69 -44.42 -10.36
N ILE A 33 18.33 -44.48 -9.19
CA ILE A 33 19.55 -43.72 -8.89
C ILE A 33 20.73 -44.31 -9.66
N VAL A 34 21.49 -43.44 -10.32
CA VAL A 34 22.77 -43.77 -10.96
C VAL A 34 23.91 -43.59 -9.96
N TRP A 35 23.87 -42.53 -9.18
CA TRP A 35 24.86 -42.22 -8.16
C TRP A 35 24.22 -41.38 -7.05
N GLU A 36 24.64 -41.59 -5.81
CA GLU A 36 24.24 -40.77 -4.67
C GLU A 36 25.34 -40.68 -3.62
N ASP A 37 25.32 -39.59 -2.87
CA ASP A 37 26.02 -39.45 -1.60
C ASP A 37 25.01 -38.93 -0.55
N ASN A 38 24.78 -39.73 0.49
CA ASN A 38 23.92 -39.39 1.64
C ASN A 38 24.73 -38.89 2.84
N PHE A 39 26.05 -38.72 2.69
CA PHE A 39 26.95 -38.18 3.72
C PHE A 39 26.90 -38.90 5.09
N ASP A 40 26.57 -40.19 5.09
CA ASP A 40 26.48 -41.04 6.29
C ASP A 40 27.86 -41.38 6.90
N GLN A 41 28.94 -41.13 6.16
CA GLN A 41 30.29 -41.48 6.56
C GLN A 41 30.87 -40.48 7.59
N ALA A 42 31.90 -40.91 8.33
CA ALA A 42 32.55 -40.06 9.35
C ALA A 42 33.38 -38.91 8.77
N SER A 43 33.68 -38.95 7.47
CA SER A 43 34.45 -37.94 6.73
C SER A 43 34.06 -38.02 5.26
N LEU A 44 34.28 -36.93 4.52
CA LEU A 44 34.02 -36.87 3.08
C LEU A 44 34.71 -38.03 2.34
N ASP A 45 33.99 -38.71 1.44
CA ASP A 45 34.60 -39.74 0.60
C ASP A 45 35.44 -39.10 -0.50
N THR A 46 36.75 -39.01 -0.26
CA THR A 46 37.71 -38.46 -1.23
C THR A 46 37.99 -39.38 -2.42
N ASN A 47 37.26 -40.51 -2.58
CA ASN A 47 37.21 -41.21 -3.86
C ASN A 47 36.08 -40.69 -4.75
N ALA A 48 35.05 -40.07 -4.17
CA ALA A 48 33.92 -39.46 -4.88
C ALA A 48 34.08 -37.94 -5.04
N TRP A 49 34.79 -37.29 -4.12
CA TRP A 49 34.94 -35.82 -4.10
C TRP A 49 36.39 -35.36 -4.06
N ASP A 50 36.76 -34.50 -5.01
CA ASP A 50 37.97 -33.69 -5.00
C ASP A 50 37.73 -32.40 -4.19
N ILE A 51 38.56 -32.13 -3.19
CA ILE A 51 38.49 -30.90 -2.39
C ILE A 51 39.38 -29.85 -3.06
N MET A 52 38.77 -28.79 -3.56
CA MET A 52 39.50 -27.69 -4.20
C MET A 52 40.02 -26.73 -3.13
N LEU A 53 41.33 -26.45 -3.15
CA LEU A 53 42.00 -25.70 -2.10
C LEU A 53 42.43 -24.30 -2.57
N GLY A 54 42.42 -23.35 -1.64
CA GLY A 54 42.98 -22.02 -1.85
C GLY A 54 41.99 -21.02 -2.45
N ASP A 55 42.56 -19.95 -3.00
CA ASP A 55 41.90 -18.77 -3.56
C ASP A 55 41.76 -18.85 -5.09
N GLY A 56 41.89 -20.04 -5.68
CA GLY A 56 41.80 -20.23 -7.14
C GLY A 56 43.09 -19.88 -7.91
N CYS A 57 44.08 -19.19 -7.31
CA CYS A 57 45.30 -18.81 -8.03
C CYS A 57 46.11 -20.01 -8.54
N SER A 58 46.13 -21.13 -7.80
CA SER A 58 46.79 -22.37 -8.27
C SER A 58 46.09 -23.02 -9.47
N TYR A 59 44.84 -22.65 -9.73
CA TYR A 59 44.04 -23.08 -10.87
C TYR A 59 44.06 -22.05 -12.01
N GLY A 60 44.83 -20.96 -11.88
CA GLY A 60 44.95 -19.91 -12.89
C GLY A 60 43.82 -18.88 -12.87
N ILE A 61 42.93 -18.95 -11.88
CA ILE A 61 41.76 -18.08 -11.71
C ILE A 61 41.74 -17.53 -10.27
N CYS A 62 42.67 -16.62 -9.97
CA CYS A 62 42.72 -15.97 -8.65
C CYS A 62 41.36 -15.36 -8.28
N ASP A 63 41.04 -15.41 -6.99
CA ASP A 63 39.76 -15.01 -6.40
C ASP A 63 38.57 -15.71 -7.11
N TRP A 64 38.84 -16.93 -7.58
CA TRP A 64 37.96 -17.80 -8.37
C TRP A 64 37.33 -17.14 -9.61
N GLY A 65 37.91 -16.05 -10.10
CA GLY A 65 37.42 -15.28 -11.25
C GLY A 65 36.31 -14.27 -10.92
N ASN A 66 35.77 -14.30 -9.71
CA ASN A 66 34.61 -13.50 -9.30
C ASN A 66 34.92 -12.48 -8.19
N GLY A 67 36.20 -12.31 -7.83
CA GLY A 67 36.59 -11.45 -6.71
C GLY A 67 36.21 -12.03 -5.34
N GLU A 68 36.08 -13.36 -5.25
CA GLU A 68 35.76 -14.09 -4.02
C GLU A 68 36.86 -13.91 -2.95
N LEU A 69 36.49 -13.86 -1.67
CA LEU A 69 37.39 -13.44 -0.58
C LEU A 69 37.92 -14.59 0.28
N GLN A 70 37.36 -15.80 0.14
CA GLN A 70 37.75 -16.98 0.91
C GLN A 70 38.97 -17.70 0.35
N SER A 71 39.68 -18.41 1.24
CA SER A 71 40.58 -19.49 0.86
C SER A 71 39.90 -20.82 1.20
N TYR A 72 39.54 -21.63 0.20
CA TYR A 72 38.89 -22.93 0.44
C TYR A 72 39.83 -23.92 1.15
N GLN A 73 39.33 -24.60 2.19
CA GLN A 73 40.05 -25.60 2.98
C GLN A 73 39.22 -26.87 3.20
N ALA A 74 39.91 -27.98 3.46
CA ALA A 74 39.26 -29.25 3.82
C ALA A 74 38.65 -29.20 5.24
N GLU A 75 39.25 -28.44 6.15
CA GLU A 75 38.83 -28.30 7.56
C GLU A 75 37.52 -27.52 7.75
N ASN A 76 36.98 -26.96 6.66
CA ASN A 76 35.67 -26.32 6.63
C ASN A 76 34.54 -27.31 6.28
N ILE A 77 34.86 -28.59 6.05
CA ILE A 77 33.89 -29.66 5.79
C ILE A 77 33.78 -30.57 7.01
N THR A 78 32.56 -30.78 7.50
CA THR A 78 32.24 -31.75 8.56
C THR A 78 31.04 -32.59 8.17
N LEU A 79 31.03 -33.87 8.52
CA LEU A 79 29.87 -34.76 8.32
C LEU A 79 29.36 -35.20 9.69
N GLU A 80 28.07 -34.99 9.95
CA GLU A 80 27.42 -35.44 11.17
C GLU A 80 25.95 -35.81 10.89
N ASN A 81 25.52 -36.98 11.40
CA ASN A 81 24.13 -37.45 11.31
C ASN A 81 23.53 -37.47 9.88
N GLY A 82 24.32 -37.86 8.87
CA GLY A 82 23.87 -37.90 7.47
C GLY A 82 23.80 -36.53 6.80
N VAL A 83 24.44 -35.50 7.37
CA VAL A 83 24.49 -34.16 6.79
C VAL A 83 25.95 -33.73 6.65
N MET A 84 26.35 -33.35 5.44
CA MET A 84 27.58 -32.63 5.19
C MET A 84 27.36 -31.14 5.47
N THR A 85 28.24 -30.52 6.25
CA THR A 85 28.26 -29.08 6.48
C THR A 85 29.52 -28.48 5.86
N ILE A 86 29.34 -27.47 5.01
CA ILE A 86 30.40 -26.53 4.61
C ILE A 86 30.22 -25.27 5.45
N GLU A 87 31.23 -24.92 6.25
CA GLU A 87 31.18 -23.76 7.14
C GLU A 87 32.10 -22.64 6.64
N ALA A 88 31.54 -21.49 6.31
CA ALA A 88 32.28 -20.26 6.07
C ALA A 88 32.68 -19.61 7.41
N ARG A 89 33.96 -19.25 7.57
CA ARG A 89 34.52 -18.70 8.80
C ARG A 89 35.28 -17.41 8.53
N LYS A 90 35.24 -16.49 9.47
CA LYS A 90 36.21 -15.39 9.56
C LYS A 90 37.52 -15.91 10.15
N GLU A 91 38.40 -16.35 9.29
CA GLU A 91 39.67 -16.96 9.66
C GLU A 91 40.74 -16.57 8.63
N ARG A 92 41.87 -16.04 9.13
CA ARG A 92 42.95 -15.61 8.25
C ARG A 92 43.85 -16.79 7.87
N ILE A 93 43.81 -17.17 6.60
CA ILE A 93 44.77 -18.10 5.99
C ILE A 93 45.50 -17.39 4.85
N ARG A 94 46.83 -17.29 4.99
CA ARG A 94 47.69 -16.56 4.04
C ARG A 94 47.20 -15.12 3.80
N GLY A 95 46.75 -14.81 2.58
CA GLY A 95 46.25 -13.52 2.15
C GLY A 95 44.74 -13.33 2.37
N SER A 96 43.98 -14.42 2.49
CA SER A 96 42.52 -14.39 2.63
C SER A 96 42.10 -14.12 4.07
N GLN A 97 40.96 -13.45 4.25
CA GLN A 97 40.37 -13.15 5.56
C GLN A 97 39.31 -14.18 5.98
N TYR A 98 38.88 -15.02 5.05
CA TYR A 98 37.83 -15.99 5.23
C TYR A 98 38.29 -17.38 4.78
N THR A 99 37.69 -18.41 5.37
CA THR A 99 37.83 -19.81 4.94
C THR A 99 36.45 -20.40 4.68
N SER A 100 36.37 -21.35 3.76
CA SER A 100 35.14 -22.10 3.42
C SER A 100 35.54 -23.40 2.71
N ALA A 101 34.63 -24.10 2.03
CA ALA A 101 34.98 -25.25 1.18
C ALA A 101 34.33 -25.22 -0.21
N ARG A 102 35.00 -25.89 -1.15
CA ARG A 102 34.56 -26.17 -2.52
C ARG A 102 34.97 -27.59 -2.87
N ILE A 103 34.02 -28.39 -3.33
CA ILE A 103 34.23 -29.78 -3.73
C ILE A 103 33.70 -30.03 -5.13
N ARG A 104 34.24 -31.04 -5.82
CA ARG A 104 33.77 -31.46 -7.14
C ARG A 104 33.91 -32.97 -7.39
N THR A 105 33.18 -33.51 -8.36
CA THR A 105 33.26 -34.94 -8.75
C THR A 105 34.18 -35.22 -9.95
N ALA A 106 34.90 -34.19 -10.45
CA ALA A 106 35.74 -34.30 -11.65
C ALA A 106 36.87 -35.34 -11.47
N ASN A 107 36.98 -36.28 -12.41
CA ASN A 107 37.99 -37.33 -12.46
C ASN A 107 38.05 -38.23 -11.21
N MET A 108 36.94 -38.31 -10.45
CA MET A 108 36.85 -39.07 -9.21
C MET A 108 36.30 -40.49 -9.44
N ALA A 109 36.99 -41.51 -8.93
CA ALA A 109 36.70 -42.91 -9.23
C ALA A 109 35.45 -43.48 -8.52
N GLY A 110 35.03 -42.85 -7.42
CA GLY A 110 33.85 -43.20 -6.61
C GLY A 110 32.60 -42.40 -6.99
N SER A 111 32.70 -41.54 -8.00
CA SER A 111 31.58 -40.79 -8.57
C SER A 111 31.54 -40.96 -10.08
N GLY A 112 30.75 -40.14 -10.75
CA GLY A 112 30.67 -40.10 -12.20
C GLY A 112 30.72 -38.68 -12.75
N GLU A 113 30.67 -38.67 -14.06
CA GLU A 113 30.61 -37.50 -14.94
C GLU A 113 29.59 -37.90 -15.99
N TRP A 114 28.72 -36.97 -16.34
CA TRP A 114 27.51 -37.31 -17.08
C TRP A 114 27.20 -36.26 -18.13
N ALA A 115 26.83 -36.74 -19.31
CA ALA A 115 25.93 -36.03 -20.19
C ALA A 115 24.49 -36.50 -19.91
N PHE A 116 23.60 -35.55 -19.60
CA PHE A 116 22.17 -35.75 -19.37
C PHE A 116 21.79 -36.47 -18.07
N GLY A 117 20.52 -36.33 -17.71
CA GLY A 117 19.93 -36.95 -16.53
C GLY A 117 19.25 -35.94 -15.62
N ARG A 118 18.86 -36.40 -14.43
CA ARG A 118 18.42 -35.52 -13.35
C ARG A 118 19.51 -35.42 -12.30
N PHE A 119 19.84 -34.20 -11.91
CA PHE A 119 20.82 -33.89 -10.87
C PHE A 119 20.08 -33.14 -9.79
N GLU A 120 20.11 -33.64 -8.56
CA GLU A 120 19.44 -32.97 -7.44
C GLU A 120 20.29 -33.03 -6.18
N ALA A 121 20.14 -32.00 -5.36
CA ALA A 121 20.68 -31.99 -4.00
C ALA A 121 19.61 -31.45 -3.06
N ARG A 122 19.57 -32.01 -1.84
CA ARG A 122 18.75 -31.47 -0.76
C ARG A 122 19.65 -30.78 0.24
N PHE A 123 19.48 -29.49 0.41
CA PHE A 123 20.28 -28.71 1.33
C PHE A 123 19.54 -27.51 1.90
N LYS A 124 20.06 -27.00 3.02
CA LYS A 124 19.73 -25.71 3.61
C LYS A 124 20.96 -24.82 3.51
N PHE A 125 20.79 -23.57 3.10
CA PHE A 125 21.90 -22.66 2.83
C PHE A 125 21.85 -21.42 3.74
N PRO A 126 22.97 -20.69 3.91
CA PRO A 126 23.02 -19.52 4.79
C PRO A 126 22.45 -18.26 4.13
N ASP A 127 21.86 -17.37 4.92
CA ASP A 127 21.30 -16.08 4.48
C ASP A 127 22.08 -14.85 4.98
N GLY A 128 23.28 -15.06 5.54
CA GLY A 128 24.16 -13.97 5.93
C GLY A 128 24.63 -13.14 4.73
N GLN A 129 24.57 -11.82 4.82
CA GLN A 129 25.04 -10.91 3.77
C GLN A 129 26.50 -11.23 3.38
N GLY A 130 26.77 -11.37 2.08
CA GLY A 130 28.07 -11.77 1.56
C GLY A 130 28.24 -13.28 1.36
N MET A 131 27.29 -14.11 1.78
CA MET A 131 27.33 -15.56 1.52
C MET A 131 26.82 -15.86 0.11
N TRP A 132 27.53 -16.74 -0.61
CA TRP A 132 27.17 -17.17 -1.95
C TRP A 132 27.27 -18.70 -2.07
N PRO A 133 26.23 -19.45 -1.66
CA PRO A 133 26.13 -20.90 -1.88
C PRO A 133 25.84 -21.24 -3.35
N ALA A 134 26.47 -22.32 -3.84
CA ALA A 134 26.26 -22.81 -5.20
C ALA A 134 26.26 -24.35 -5.26
N PHE A 135 25.35 -24.89 -6.07
CA PHE A 135 25.32 -26.28 -6.53
C PHE A 135 25.19 -26.26 -8.05
N TRP A 136 26.23 -26.72 -8.75
CA TRP A 136 26.44 -26.40 -10.16
C TRP A 136 27.30 -27.45 -10.84
N MET A 137 27.51 -27.29 -12.14
CA MET A 137 28.20 -28.27 -12.97
C MET A 137 29.09 -27.61 -14.01
N LEU A 138 30.27 -28.20 -14.22
CA LEU A 138 31.19 -27.84 -15.30
C LEU A 138 31.57 -29.08 -16.13
N PRO A 139 31.92 -28.90 -17.40
CA PRO A 139 32.54 -29.94 -18.22
C PRO A 139 33.80 -30.51 -17.57
N THR A 140 33.95 -31.83 -17.61
CA THR A 140 35.23 -32.48 -17.34
C THR A 140 36.11 -32.44 -18.58
N ASP A 141 37.35 -31.95 -18.41
CA ASP A 141 38.39 -31.92 -19.43
C ASP A 141 37.91 -31.48 -20.83
N PRO A 142 37.18 -30.36 -20.93
CA PRO A 142 36.58 -29.94 -22.19
C PRO A 142 37.64 -29.61 -23.24
N ALA A 143 37.29 -29.81 -24.51
CA ALA A 143 38.14 -29.44 -25.63
C ALA A 143 38.32 -27.91 -25.74
N GLU A 144 37.28 -27.15 -25.37
CA GLU A 144 37.23 -25.70 -25.35
C GLU A 144 37.25 -25.17 -23.91
N GLY A 145 37.69 -23.92 -23.72
CA GLY A 145 37.67 -23.29 -22.40
C GLY A 145 36.29 -22.75 -22.02
N TRP A 146 36.15 -22.34 -20.76
CA TRP A 146 34.98 -21.60 -20.29
C TRP A 146 34.82 -20.25 -21.02
N PRO A 147 33.60 -19.81 -21.34
CA PRO A 147 32.30 -20.47 -21.15
C PRO A 147 31.88 -21.34 -22.34
N MET A 148 32.69 -21.42 -23.40
CA MET A 148 32.33 -22.09 -24.67
C MET A 148 31.99 -23.56 -24.47
N SER A 149 32.57 -24.19 -23.45
CA SER A 149 32.30 -25.57 -23.06
C SER A 149 30.99 -25.74 -22.27
N GLY A 150 30.39 -24.65 -21.79
CA GLY A 150 29.18 -24.63 -20.96
C GLY A 150 29.45 -24.60 -19.45
N GLU A 151 28.48 -24.08 -18.71
CA GLU A 151 28.30 -24.18 -17.25
C GLU A 151 26.80 -24.31 -16.96
N ILE A 152 26.42 -25.13 -15.98
CA ILE A 152 25.03 -25.28 -15.55
C ILE A 152 24.96 -25.08 -14.03
N ASP A 153 24.35 -23.98 -13.62
CA ASP A 153 24.09 -23.68 -12.22
C ASP A 153 22.72 -24.24 -11.85
N ILE A 154 22.70 -25.35 -11.12
CA ILE A 154 21.46 -25.99 -10.66
C ILE A 154 20.79 -25.13 -9.60
N PHE A 155 21.62 -24.52 -8.75
CA PHE A 155 21.21 -23.58 -7.74
C PHE A 155 22.34 -22.59 -7.47
N GLU A 156 21.95 -21.33 -7.39
CA GLU A 156 22.71 -20.27 -6.73
C GLU A 156 21.77 -19.36 -5.94
N SER A 157 22.31 -18.74 -4.89
CA SER A 157 21.67 -17.66 -4.15
C SER A 157 22.72 -16.78 -3.49
N VAL A 158 22.32 -15.60 -3.01
CA VAL A 158 23.14 -14.73 -2.18
C VAL A 158 22.41 -14.42 -0.88
N GLY A 159 23.13 -14.31 0.23
CA GLY A 159 22.49 -14.24 1.55
C GLY A 159 21.53 -13.06 1.71
N GLN A 160 21.88 -11.90 1.17
CA GLN A 160 21.04 -10.70 1.15
C GLN A 160 19.76 -10.82 0.29
N SER A 161 19.66 -11.86 -0.55
CA SER A 161 18.52 -12.16 -1.41
C SER A 161 18.11 -13.64 -1.28
N ALA A 162 18.27 -14.22 -0.08
CA ALA A 162 18.02 -15.65 0.17
C ALA A 162 16.55 -16.10 0.02
N ASN A 163 15.64 -15.16 -0.24
CA ASN A 163 14.29 -15.47 -0.72
C ASN A 163 14.27 -15.93 -2.20
N PHE A 164 15.38 -15.80 -2.94
CA PHE A 164 15.50 -16.33 -4.29
C PHE A 164 16.44 -17.52 -4.39
N ALA A 165 16.07 -18.44 -5.26
CA ALA A 165 16.94 -19.47 -5.80
C ALA A 165 17.03 -19.26 -7.32
N TYR A 166 18.26 -19.23 -7.85
CA TYR A 166 18.52 -18.99 -9.26
C TYR A 166 19.06 -20.24 -9.93
N GLY A 167 18.69 -20.40 -11.20
CA GLY A 167 19.21 -21.43 -12.09
C GLY A 167 19.67 -20.79 -13.39
N THR A 168 20.92 -21.04 -13.76
CA THR A 168 21.61 -20.31 -14.82
C THR A 168 22.41 -21.26 -15.72
N ILE A 169 22.55 -20.89 -16.99
CA ILE A 169 23.54 -21.46 -17.91
C ILE A 169 24.52 -20.38 -18.37
N HIS A 170 25.80 -20.73 -18.47
CA HIS A 170 26.81 -19.87 -19.10
C HIS A 170 27.31 -20.49 -20.39
N TYR A 171 27.47 -19.65 -21.41
CA TYR A 171 27.79 -20.06 -22.78
C TYR A 171 28.40 -18.89 -23.58
N GLY A 172 28.59 -19.09 -24.88
CA GLY A 172 29.01 -18.02 -25.79
C GLY A 172 30.53 -17.85 -25.87
N GLN A 173 30.98 -16.60 -25.98
CA GLN A 173 32.38 -16.28 -26.27
C GLN A 173 33.27 -16.27 -25.02
N PRO A 174 34.61 -16.40 -25.16
CA PRO A 174 35.53 -16.27 -24.04
C PRO A 174 35.32 -14.97 -23.25
N TRP A 175 35.62 -15.03 -21.95
CA TRP A 175 35.62 -13.84 -21.09
C TRP A 175 36.39 -12.67 -21.74
N PRO A 176 35.89 -11.42 -21.66
CA PRO A 176 34.71 -10.98 -20.91
C PRO A 176 33.38 -11.01 -21.70
N ASP A 177 33.37 -11.54 -22.93
CA ASP A 177 32.22 -11.50 -23.83
C ASP A 177 31.29 -12.72 -23.67
N ASN A 178 31.38 -13.41 -22.52
CA ASN A 178 30.54 -14.55 -22.20
C ASN A 178 29.07 -14.15 -22.08
N ALA A 179 28.18 -15.05 -22.45
CA ALA A 179 26.74 -14.91 -22.26
C ALA A 179 26.28 -15.80 -21.10
N HIS A 180 25.16 -15.44 -20.51
CA HIS A 180 24.48 -16.26 -19.52
C HIS A 180 22.97 -16.04 -19.63
N GLN A 181 22.21 -17.05 -19.19
CA GLN A 181 20.77 -16.95 -19.16
C GLN A 181 20.21 -17.85 -18.06
N GLY A 182 19.23 -17.34 -17.32
CA GLY A 182 18.66 -18.07 -16.19
C GLY A 182 17.22 -17.68 -15.94
N ASN A 183 16.74 -18.09 -14.76
CA ASN A 183 15.58 -17.50 -14.12
C ASN A 183 15.71 -17.67 -12.59
N GLY A 184 14.93 -16.91 -11.82
CA GLY A 184 14.81 -17.07 -10.38
C GLY A 184 13.44 -17.63 -9.97
N ILE A 185 13.39 -18.30 -8.83
CA ILE A 185 12.14 -18.57 -8.11
C ILE A 185 12.19 -17.97 -6.71
N MET A 186 11.15 -17.21 -6.38
CA MET A 186 11.01 -16.54 -5.09
C MET A 186 10.26 -17.41 -4.08
N LYS A 187 10.66 -17.33 -2.81
CA LYS A 187 9.83 -17.69 -1.66
C LYS A 187 9.33 -16.41 -0.99
N GLN A 188 8.08 -16.43 -0.54
CA GLN A 188 7.46 -15.32 0.17
C GLN A 188 6.39 -15.90 1.11
N PRO A 189 6.20 -15.39 2.34
CA PRO A 189 6.94 -14.32 3.03
C PRO A 189 8.32 -14.75 3.55
N GLY A 190 8.62 -16.05 3.56
CA GLY A 190 9.88 -16.61 4.06
C GLY A 190 10.99 -16.65 3.03
N LYS A 191 12.13 -17.25 3.41
CA LYS A 191 13.30 -17.43 2.53
C LYS A 191 13.52 -18.90 2.19
N TRP A 192 14.12 -19.18 1.05
CA TRP A 192 14.51 -20.56 0.73
C TRP A 192 15.59 -21.08 1.69
N SER A 193 16.34 -20.20 2.35
CA SER A 193 17.33 -20.54 3.38
C SER A 193 16.73 -21.01 4.71
N ASP A 194 15.42 -20.82 4.94
CA ASP A 194 14.81 -21.11 6.25
C ASP A 194 14.82 -22.61 6.57
N ASP A 195 14.69 -23.45 5.56
CA ASP A 195 14.57 -24.90 5.67
C ASP A 195 15.39 -25.64 4.61
N PHE A 196 15.44 -26.97 4.70
CA PHE A 196 16.00 -27.81 3.65
C PHE A 196 15.03 -27.92 2.48
N HIS A 197 15.53 -27.68 1.27
CA HIS A 197 14.79 -27.80 0.02
C HIS A 197 15.55 -28.69 -0.96
N THR A 198 14.82 -29.27 -1.93
CA THR A 198 15.43 -30.02 -3.02
C THR A 198 15.55 -29.12 -4.25
N TYR A 199 16.78 -28.92 -4.70
CA TYR A 199 17.11 -28.18 -5.91
C TYR A 199 17.56 -29.15 -6.98
N ALA A 200 17.02 -29.04 -8.19
CA ALA A 200 17.29 -30.00 -9.23
C ALA A 200 17.26 -29.41 -10.63
N ILE A 201 17.97 -30.07 -11.55
CA ILE A 201 17.72 -29.97 -12.98
C ILE A 201 17.31 -31.31 -13.57
N GLU A 202 16.55 -31.26 -14.67
CA GLU A 202 16.51 -32.33 -15.67
C GLU A 202 17.16 -31.80 -16.96
N TRP A 203 18.16 -32.51 -17.47
CA TRP A 203 18.94 -32.11 -18.63
C TRP A 203 18.90 -33.21 -19.72
N ASP A 204 18.54 -32.79 -20.93
CA ASP A 204 18.63 -33.55 -22.18
C ASP A 204 19.37 -32.72 -23.26
N ALA A 205 19.69 -33.34 -24.40
CA ALA A 205 20.42 -32.72 -25.50
C ALA A 205 19.84 -31.41 -26.05
N ASN A 206 18.54 -31.15 -25.87
CA ASN A 206 17.86 -29.96 -26.42
C ASN A 206 17.13 -29.13 -25.35
N GLU A 207 17.31 -29.44 -24.07
CA GLU A 207 16.55 -28.79 -23.01
C GLU A 207 17.20 -29.01 -21.64
N ILE A 208 17.22 -27.96 -20.82
CA ILE A 208 17.48 -28.04 -19.38
C ILE A 208 16.28 -27.43 -18.67
N ARG A 209 15.79 -28.09 -17.62
CA ARG A 209 14.67 -27.65 -16.77
C ARG A 209 15.11 -27.57 -15.32
N TRP A 210 14.76 -26.51 -14.61
CA TRP A 210 15.10 -26.31 -13.20
C TRP A 210 13.89 -26.43 -12.30
N TYR A 211 14.14 -27.00 -11.12
CA TYR A 211 13.12 -27.29 -10.13
C TYR A 211 13.55 -26.91 -8.72
N VAL A 212 12.59 -26.41 -7.94
CA VAL A 212 12.66 -26.37 -6.47
C VAL A 212 11.49 -27.17 -5.94
N ASP A 213 11.74 -28.14 -5.05
CA ASP A 213 10.73 -29.03 -4.48
C ASP A 213 9.75 -29.59 -5.52
N ASN A 214 10.31 -30.13 -6.62
CA ASN A 214 9.60 -30.69 -7.78
C ASN A 214 8.78 -29.71 -8.62
N LEU A 215 8.80 -28.41 -8.31
CA LEU A 215 8.11 -27.39 -9.10
C LEU A 215 9.07 -26.80 -10.14
N LEU A 216 8.67 -26.88 -11.41
CA LEU A 216 9.36 -26.26 -12.54
C LEU A 216 9.28 -24.74 -12.45
N TYR A 217 10.43 -24.06 -12.56
CA TYR A 217 10.48 -22.58 -12.61
C TYR A 217 11.29 -22.01 -13.77
N SER A 218 12.08 -22.84 -14.45
CA SER A 218 12.86 -22.41 -15.61
C SER A 218 13.05 -23.55 -16.60
N THR A 219 13.04 -23.21 -17.89
CA THR A 219 13.40 -24.08 -19.00
C THR A 219 14.29 -23.30 -19.95
N LYS A 220 15.38 -23.91 -20.42
CA LYS A 220 16.27 -23.35 -21.46
C LYS A 220 16.47 -24.36 -22.58
N THR A 221 16.53 -23.86 -23.80
CA THR A 221 16.64 -24.62 -25.04
C THR A 221 17.70 -23.99 -25.96
N PRO A 222 18.12 -24.69 -27.02
CA PRO A 222 19.00 -24.12 -28.05
C PRO A 222 18.48 -22.83 -28.70
N ALA A 223 17.17 -22.57 -28.67
CA ALA A 223 16.61 -21.33 -29.22
C ALA A 223 16.92 -20.12 -28.33
N ASP A 224 17.03 -20.32 -27.03
CA ASP A 224 17.24 -19.24 -26.05
C ASP A 224 18.68 -18.72 -26.06
N VAL A 225 19.64 -19.58 -26.41
CA VAL A 225 21.07 -19.23 -26.55
C VAL A 225 21.43 -18.66 -27.93
N ALA A 226 20.52 -18.70 -28.91
CA ALA A 226 20.82 -18.25 -30.27
C ALA A 226 21.19 -16.74 -30.28
N PRO A 227 22.19 -16.32 -31.09
CA PRO A 227 22.88 -17.07 -32.15
C PRO A 227 24.11 -17.87 -31.68
N GLU A 228 24.42 -17.92 -30.39
CA GLU A 228 25.54 -18.69 -29.87
C GLU A 228 25.27 -20.20 -29.94
N ASN A 229 26.34 -21.00 -29.82
CA ASN A 229 26.22 -22.45 -29.80
C ASN A 229 25.61 -22.93 -28.47
N TRP A 230 24.86 -24.03 -28.52
CA TRP A 230 24.36 -24.76 -27.35
C TRP A 230 25.41 -25.82 -26.93
N PRO A 231 26.21 -25.61 -25.87
CA PRO A 231 27.26 -26.55 -25.47
C PRO A 231 26.74 -27.73 -24.64
N PHE A 232 25.45 -27.76 -24.32
CA PHE A 232 24.81 -28.76 -23.48
C PHE A 232 24.16 -29.90 -24.29
N ASP A 233 24.72 -30.20 -25.47
CA ASP A 233 24.22 -31.20 -26.42
C ASP A 233 24.75 -32.62 -26.17
N GLY A 234 25.51 -32.80 -25.09
CA GLY A 234 26.18 -34.06 -24.72
C GLY A 234 27.54 -34.28 -25.38
N SER A 235 28.13 -33.25 -26.00
CA SER A 235 29.52 -33.28 -26.46
C SER A 235 30.54 -33.30 -25.33
N ASN A 236 30.18 -32.78 -24.15
CA ASN A 236 30.96 -32.83 -22.93
C ASN A 236 30.20 -33.59 -21.83
N ASP A 237 30.92 -34.40 -21.06
CA ASP A 237 30.43 -34.91 -19.78
C ASP A 237 30.69 -33.84 -18.70
N PHE A 238 29.73 -33.62 -17.81
CA PHE A 238 29.83 -32.64 -16.74
C PHE A 238 30.02 -33.33 -15.38
N HIS A 239 30.80 -32.68 -14.51
CA HIS A 239 30.94 -33.03 -13.10
C HIS A 239 30.18 -32.04 -12.21
N ILE A 240 29.82 -32.49 -11.01
CA ILE A 240 29.15 -31.69 -10.01
C ILE A 240 30.18 -30.86 -9.23
N LEU A 241 29.79 -29.65 -8.85
CA LEU A 241 30.46 -28.79 -7.88
C LEU A 241 29.48 -28.35 -6.79
N LEU A 242 30.01 -28.21 -5.57
CA LEU A 242 29.27 -27.66 -4.44
C LEU A 242 30.22 -26.80 -3.59
N ASN A 243 29.81 -25.56 -3.30
CA ASN A 243 30.61 -24.64 -2.50
C ASN A 243 29.76 -23.61 -1.75
N LEU A 244 30.42 -22.95 -0.80
CA LEU A 244 29.94 -21.72 -0.16
C LEU A 244 31.01 -20.64 -0.33
N ALA A 245 30.85 -19.77 -1.32
CA ALA A 245 31.72 -18.62 -1.51
C ALA A 245 31.41 -17.51 -0.49
N VAL A 246 32.39 -16.62 -0.26
CA VAL A 246 32.30 -15.48 0.66
C VAL A 246 32.72 -14.21 -0.09
N GLY A 247 31.81 -13.26 -0.20
CA GLY A 247 31.96 -12.05 -1.00
C GLY A 247 31.89 -12.32 -2.50
N GLY A 248 32.63 -11.56 -3.29
CA GLY A 248 32.59 -11.60 -4.75
C GLY A 248 31.69 -10.52 -5.35
N SER A 249 31.76 -10.38 -6.68
CA SER A 249 31.01 -9.35 -7.42
C SER A 249 29.49 -9.48 -7.27
N TRP A 250 28.98 -10.71 -7.12
CA TRP A 250 27.56 -10.97 -6.89
C TRP A 250 27.25 -11.22 -5.42
N GLY A 251 28.09 -11.98 -4.71
CA GLY A 251 27.94 -12.20 -3.27
C GLY A 251 27.95 -10.91 -2.43
N GLY A 252 28.67 -9.87 -2.88
CA GLY A 252 28.62 -8.52 -2.31
C GLY A 252 29.51 -8.33 -1.08
N GLU A 253 29.24 -7.26 -0.32
CA GLU A 253 29.95 -6.98 0.94
C GLU A 253 29.64 -8.05 1.99
N VAL A 254 30.64 -8.41 2.80
CA VAL A 254 30.49 -9.43 3.84
C VAL A 254 30.16 -8.77 5.17
N ASP A 255 29.04 -9.16 5.79
CA ASP A 255 28.78 -8.83 7.19
C ASP A 255 29.55 -9.80 8.10
N ASP A 256 30.66 -9.34 8.65
CA ASP A 256 31.48 -10.13 9.58
C ASP A 256 30.72 -10.57 10.84
N SER A 257 29.66 -9.87 11.24
CA SER A 257 28.95 -10.12 12.49
C SER A 257 28.08 -11.37 12.47
N VAL A 258 27.72 -11.86 11.28
CA VAL A 258 26.91 -13.07 11.10
C VAL A 258 27.73 -14.36 11.01
N LEU A 259 29.07 -14.28 10.92
CA LEU A 259 29.92 -15.47 10.79
C LEU A 259 30.10 -16.22 12.13
N PRO A 260 30.20 -17.57 12.11
CA PRO A 260 30.25 -18.44 10.94
C PRO A 260 28.87 -18.70 10.30
N GLN A 261 28.88 -19.07 9.02
CA GLN A 261 27.69 -19.39 8.24
C GLN A 261 27.83 -20.78 7.62
N GLN A 262 26.73 -21.51 7.44
CA GLN A 262 26.76 -22.93 7.09
C GLN A 262 25.86 -23.28 5.92
N LEU A 263 26.40 -24.01 4.95
CA LEU A 263 25.66 -24.76 3.93
C LEU A 263 25.57 -26.22 4.39
N GLN A 264 24.35 -26.70 4.61
CA GLN A 264 24.06 -28.03 5.16
C GLN A 264 23.41 -28.91 4.09
N VAL A 265 24.07 -29.96 3.66
CA VAL A 265 23.67 -30.83 2.55
C VAL A 265 23.30 -32.21 3.09
N ASP A 266 22.05 -32.61 2.87
CA ASP A 266 21.48 -33.90 3.27
C ASP A 266 21.87 -35.00 2.26
N TYR A 267 21.70 -34.73 0.96
CA TYR A 267 22.17 -35.66 -0.08
C TYR A 267 22.45 -34.94 -1.40
N VAL A 268 23.23 -35.60 -2.25
CA VAL A 268 23.35 -35.32 -3.68
C VAL A 268 23.01 -36.60 -4.45
N ARG A 269 22.18 -36.50 -5.49
CA ARG A 269 21.69 -37.64 -6.29
C ARG A 269 21.72 -37.34 -7.78
N VAL A 270 22.02 -38.38 -8.55
CA VAL A 270 21.95 -38.40 -10.01
C VAL A 270 21.07 -39.55 -10.47
N PHE A 271 20.16 -39.27 -11.40
CA PHE A 271 19.26 -40.25 -12.00
C PHE A 271 19.45 -40.27 -13.51
N ALA A 272 19.33 -41.46 -14.12
CA ALA A 272 19.52 -41.65 -15.56
C ALA A 272 18.39 -41.04 -16.40
N GLY A 273 17.24 -40.78 -15.79
CA GLY A 273 16.01 -40.42 -16.49
C GLY A 273 15.24 -39.30 -15.80
N LYS A 274 14.22 -38.84 -16.51
CA LYS A 274 13.28 -37.83 -16.03
C LYS A 274 12.23 -38.44 -15.12
N GLN A 275 11.67 -37.64 -14.23
CA GLN A 275 10.56 -38.04 -13.37
C GLN A 275 9.36 -37.12 -13.55
N PRO A 276 8.15 -37.55 -13.14
CA PRO A 276 7.03 -36.65 -12.96
C PRO A 276 7.44 -35.46 -12.09
N ASN A 277 7.15 -34.24 -12.54
CA ASN A 277 7.33 -33.00 -11.78
C ASN A 277 6.09 -32.11 -11.96
N LEU A 278 5.96 -31.05 -11.18
CA LEU A 278 4.82 -30.13 -11.22
C LEU A 278 5.19 -28.82 -11.92
N ALA A 279 4.23 -28.20 -12.59
CA ALA A 279 4.34 -26.84 -13.12
C ALA A 279 3.05 -26.06 -12.84
N GLY A 280 3.18 -24.80 -12.46
CA GLY A 280 2.07 -23.89 -12.13
C GLY A 280 2.53 -22.79 -11.15
N ASN A 281 1.59 -21.95 -10.73
CA ASN A 281 1.87 -20.82 -9.83
C ASN A 281 2.16 -21.30 -8.39
N HIS A 282 3.30 -20.96 -7.80
CA HIS A 282 3.65 -21.29 -6.41
C HIS A 282 3.23 -20.25 -5.37
N LEU A 283 2.84 -19.06 -5.83
CA LEU A 283 2.36 -17.95 -5.01
C LEU A 283 0.98 -17.47 -5.49
N PRO A 284 -0.03 -18.35 -5.54
CA PRO A 284 -1.38 -17.99 -5.97
C PRO A 284 -2.05 -17.04 -4.99
N GLN A 285 -2.97 -16.23 -5.50
CA GLN A 285 -3.76 -15.33 -4.67
C GLN A 285 -4.92 -16.09 -4.01
N PRO A 286 -5.37 -15.71 -2.79
CA PRO A 286 -6.58 -16.28 -2.21
C PRO A 286 -7.77 -16.08 -3.14
N GLY A 287 -8.54 -17.14 -3.40
CA GLY A 287 -9.69 -17.06 -4.30
C GLY A 287 -9.36 -17.07 -5.80
N SER A 288 -8.07 -17.14 -6.18
CA SER A 288 -7.68 -17.28 -7.60
C SER A 288 -7.94 -18.70 -8.14
N SER A 289 -8.08 -18.78 -9.46
CA SER A 289 -8.13 -20.05 -10.20
C SER A 289 -6.85 -20.21 -10.99
N GLU A 290 -6.14 -21.32 -10.78
CA GLU A 290 -4.78 -21.51 -11.25
C GLU A 290 -4.63 -22.83 -11.99
N THR A 291 -3.89 -22.82 -13.11
CA THR A 291 -3.63 -24.04 -13.88
C THR A 291 -2.36 -24.73 -13.39
N TYR A 292 -2.47 -26.02 -13.10
CA TYR A 292 -1.33 -26.87 -12.75
C TYR A 292 -1.22 -28.06 -13.69
N SER A 293 0.00 -28.50 -13.97
CA SER A 293 0.26 -29.64 -14.85
C SER A 293 1.39 -30.53 -14.35
N VAL A 294 1.39 -31.79 -14.81
CA VAL A 294 2.50 -32.74 -14.60
C VAL A 294 3.43 -32.70 -15.80
N ILE A 295 4.70 -32.40 -15.55
CA ILE A 295 5.81 -32.55 -16.48
C ILE A 295 6.28 -34.00 -16.46
N ASN A 296 6.61 -34.56 -17.63
CA ASN A 296 6.93 -35.99 -17.83
C ASN A 296 5.89 -36.96 -17.22
N PRO A 297 4.60 -36.82 -17.58
CA PRO A 297 3.54 -37.63 -16.99
C PRO A 297 3.68 -39.12 -17.35
N GLY A 298 3.35 -39.98 -16.38
CA GLY A 298 3.18 -41.40 -16.61
C GLY A 298 1.88 -41.74 -17.35
N ALA A 299 1.53 -43.03 -17.38
CA ALA A 299 0.36 -43.51 -18.12
C ALA A 299 -0.99 -43.00 -17.57
N SER A 300 -1.06 -42.64 -16.29
CA SER A 300 -2.25 -42.10 -15.63
C SER A 300 -1.84 -41.16 -14.49
N THR A 301 -2.62 -40.11 -14.27
CA THR A 301 -2.36 -39.11 -13.22
C THR A 301 -3.60 -38.90 -12.35
N SER A 302 -3.40 -38.89 -11.03
CA SER A 302 -4.39 -38.46 -10.03
C SER A 302 -3.83 -37.32 -9.19
N TRP A 303 -4.71 -36.47 -8.67
CA TRP A 303 -4.33 -35.26 -7.96
C TRP A 303 -4.99 -35.16 -6.59
N SER A 304 -4.32 -34.50 -5.67
CA SER A 304 -4.90 -34.01 -4.42
C SER A 304 -4.32 -32.65 -4.05
N VAL A 305 -5.13 -31.82 -3.40
CA VAL A 305 -4.73 -30.49 -2.94
C VAL A 305 -5.35 -30.22 -1.57
N THR A 306 -4.65 -29.47 -0.73
CA THR A 306 -5.24 -28.88 0.50
C THR A 306 -5.59 -27.41 0.25
N GLY A 307 -6.66 -26.90 0.87
CA GLY A 307 -7.00 -25.47 0.81
C GLY A 307 -7.44 -24.96 -0.57
N GLY A 308 -7.94 -25.84 -1.43
CA GLY A 308 -8.53 -25.50 -2.73
C GLY A 308 -9.35 -26.66 -3.29
N THR A 309 -10.03 -26.41 -4.40
CA THR A 309 -10.85 -27.40 -5.11
C THR A 309 -10.31 -27.64 -6.51
N ILE A 310 -10.13 -28.91 -6.87
CA ILE A 310 -9.65 -29.31 -8.20
C ILE A 310 -10.83 -29.43 -9.17
N SER A 311 -10.67 -28.85 -10.35
CA SER A 311 -11.50 -29.09 -11.53
C SER A 311 -10.65 -29.68 -12.67
N GLY A 312 -11.26 -30.48 -13.55
CA GLY A 312 -10.55 -31.20 -14.62
C GLY A 312 -9.95 -32.55 -14.20
N SER A 313 -9.12 -33.13 -15.06
CA SER A 313 -8.49 -34.45 -14.88
C SER A 313 -7.34 -34.66 -15.85
N GLY A 314 -6.52 -35.69 -15.61
CA GLY A 314 -5.39 -36.02 -16.47
C GLY A 314 -4.12 -35.29 -16.04
N ASN A 315 -3.30 -34.87 -17.00
CA ASN A 315 -1.99 -34.26 -16.72
C ASN A 315 -2.05 -32.75 -16.50
N GLN A 316 -3.24 -32.15 -16.60
CA GLN A 316 -3.49 -30.75 -16.33
C GLN A 316 -4.81 -30.65 -15.56
N ILE A 317 -4.82 -29.79 -14.55
CA ILE A 317 -5.99 -29.48 -13.73
C ILE A 317 -6.05 -27.98 -13.51
N GLU A 318 -7.21 -27.52 -13.09
CA GLU A 318 -7.40 -26.18 -12.53
C GLU A 318 -7.64 -26.34 -11.02
N VAL A 319 -6.99 -25.50 -10.22
CA VAL A 319 -7.20 -25.42 -8.77
C VAL A 319 -7.82 -24.06 -8.48
N GLN A 320 -9.03 -24.08 -7.96
CA GLN A 320 -9.65 -22.91 -7.34
C GLN A 320 -9.18 -22.85 -5.88
N TRP A 321 -8.31 -21.89 -5.56
CA TRP A 321 -7.81 -21.72 -4.20
C TRP A 321 -8.88 -21.10 -3.30
N ASP A 322 -9.02 -21.63 -2.07
CA ASP A 322 -9.98 -21.10 -1.11
C ASP A 322 -9.49 -19.75 -0.57
N THR A 323 -10.38 -18.75 -0.44
CA THR A 323 -10.04 -17.49 0.24
C THR A 323 -9.58 -17.73 1.69
N ALA A 324 -10.10 -18.77 2.35
CA ALA A 324 -9.72 -19.15 3.71
C ALA A 324 -8.29 -19.70 3.82
N SER A 325 -7.65 -20.05 2.69
CA SER A 325 -6.25 -20.48 2.64
C SER A 325 -5.26 -19.31 2.61
N ALA A 326 -5.75 -18.06 2.61
CA ALA A 326 -4.87 -16.89 2.66
C ALA A 326 -3.83 -16.99 3.79
N ASN A 327 -2.59 -16.59 3.49
CA ASN A 327 -1.47 -16.58 4.44
C ASN A 327 -1.15 -17.98 5.02
N THR A 328 -1.32 -19.04 4.22
CA THR A 328 -1.01 -20.41 4.64
C THR A 328 -0.33 -21.22 3.53
N THR A 329 0.47 -22.21 3.93
CA THR A 329 1.06 -23.17 2.99
C THR A 329 0.14 -24.36 2.80
N GLN A 330 -0.11 -24.68 1.53
CA GLN A 330 -0.90 -25.80 1.06
C GLN A 330 0.01 -26.84 0.39
N VAL A 331 -0.49 -28.06 0.23
CA VAL A 331 0.24 -29.14 -0.45
C VAL A 331 -0.52 -29.54 -1.71
N LEU A 332 0.15 -29.45 -2.86
CA LEU A 332 -0.32 -29.99 -4.12
C LEU A 332 0.43 -31.28 -4.41
N THR A 333 -0.29 -32.37 -4.65
CA THR A 333 0.29 -33.69 -4.93
C THR A 333 -0.28 -34.28 -6.20
N ALA A 334 0.58 -34.81 -7.06
CA ALA A 334 0.22 -35.63 -8.21
C ALA A 334 0.83 -37.02 -8.08
N THR A 335 0.01 -38.06 -8.27
CA THR A 335 0.47 -39.44 -8.46
C THR A 335 0.38 -39.76 -9.95
N SER A 336 1.52 -39.80 -10.64
CA SER A 336 1.60 -40.03 -12.09
C SER A 336 2.40 -41.31 -12.39
N GLY A 337 1.77 -42.28 -13.06
CA GLY A 337 2.42 -43.56 -13.40
C GLY A 337 2.88 -44.40 -12.20
N GLY A 338 2.33 -44.15 -11.01
CA GLY A 338 2.73 -44.80 -9.75
C GLY A 338 3.82 -44.05 -8.97
N CYS A 339 4.39 -42.99 -9.54
CA CYS A 339 5.27 -42.05 -8.85
C CYS A 339 4.44 -40.93 -8.22
N GLU A 340 4.65 -40.63 -6.95
CA GLU A 340 4.02 -39.51 -6.25
C GLU A 340 5.02 -38.35 -6.12
N VAL A 341 4.61 -37.17 -6.58
CA VAL A 341 5.35 -35.92 -6.39
C VAL A 341 4.46 -34.87 -5.75
N SER A 342 5.04 -34.12 -4.84
CA SER A 342 4.37 -33.04 -4.13
C SER A 342 5.23 -31.80 -4.06
N THR A 343 4.57 -30.66 -3.92
CA THR A 343 5.20 -29.38 -3.66
C THR A 343 4.34 -28.54 -2.72
N ASN A 344 4.99 -27.67 -1.96
CA ASN A 344 4.33 -26.71 -1.10
C ASN A 344 3.94 -25.48 -1.92
N ILE A 345 2.68 -25.06 -1.82
CA ILE A 345 2.15 -23.87 -2.47
C ILE A 345 1.74 -22.88 -1.38
N TYR A 346 2.36 -21.71 -1.35
CA TYR A 346 1.96 -20.68 -0.39
C TYR A 346 0.87 -19.81 -1.00
N VAL A 347 -0.34 -19.90 -0.46
CA VAL A 347 -1.44 -19.02 -0.88
C VAL A 347 -1.22 -17.67 -0.22
N GLY A 348 -1.02 -16.65 -1.06
CA GLY A 348 -0.64 -15.30 -0.67
C GLY A 348 -1.57 -14.66 0.36
N LYS A 349 -1.19 -13.49 0.85
CA LYS A 349 -2.04 -12.72 1.75
C LYS A 349 -3.25 -12.16 0.99
N GLN A 350 -4.39 -12.07 1.68
CA GLN A 350 -5.55 -11.37 1.15
C GLN A 350 -5.25 -9.88 1.23
N LEU A 351 -5.02 -9.27 0.08
CA LEU A 351 -4.73 -7.84 0.00
C LEU A 351 -5.93 -7.09 -0.57
N SER A 352 -6.09 -5.83 -0.16
CA SER A 352 -7.05 -4.86 -0.70
C SER A 352 -6.35 -3.54 -0.94
N SER A 353 -6.95 -2.65 -1.73
CA SER A 353 -6.43 -1.29 -1.92
C SER A 353 -6.16 -0.64 -0.56
N GLU A 354 -4.96 -0.11 -0.38
CA GLU A 354 -4.53 0.60 0.83
C GLU A 354 -4.23 2.07 0.50
N LEU A 355 -3.57 2.31 -0.64
CA LEU A 355 -3.18 3.65 -1.06
C LEU A 355 -3.19 3.77 -2.59
N VAL A 356 -3.79 4.83 -3.10
CA VAL A 356 -3.65 5.25 -4.50
C VAL A 356 -2.35 6.06 -4.64
N LEU A 357 -1.40 5.54 -5.41
CA LEU A 357 -0.14 6.23 -5.70
C LEU A 357 -0.31 7.29 -6.78
N GLU A 358 -1.07 6.97 -7.82
CA GLU A 358 -1.39 7.85 -8.93
C GLU A 358 -2.80 7.51 -9.43
N ASP A 359 -3.63 8.54 -9.60
CA ASP A 359 -5.04 8.43 -10.00
C ASP A 359 -5.30 9.11 -11.36
N PHE A 360 -4.36 9.93 -11.86
CA PHE A 360 -4.42 10.73 -13.09
C PHE A 360 -5.62 11.70 -13.26
N ASP A 361 -6.72 11.50 -12.55
CA ASP A 361 -7.93 12.32 -12.46
C ASP A 361 -7.99 13.15 -11.15
N GLY A 362 -7.20 12.78 -10.14
CA GLY A 362 -7.28 13.30 -8.79
C GLY A 362 -5.94 13.57 -8.11
N THR A 363 -5.81 13.09 -6.87
CA THR A 363 -4.63 13.32 -6.02
C THR A 363 -3.54 12.30 -6.35
N SER A 364 -2.32 12.77 -6.58
CA SER A 364 -1.14 11.92 -6.76
C SER A 364 -0.26 11.93 -5.51
N ASN A 365 0.13 10.74 -5.05
CA ASN A 365 1.14 10.52 -4.00
C ASN A 365 2.54 10.31 -4.59
N MET A 366 2.70 10.57 -5.88
CA MET A 366 3.94 10.50 -6.62
C MET A 366 4.21 11.80 -7.36
N THR A 367 5.47 12.04 -7.72
CA THR A 367 5.85 13.21 -8.52
C THR A 367 6.64 12.75 -9.73
N TYR A 368 6.02 12.90 -10.91
CA TYR A 368 6.66 12.65 -12.20
C TYR A 368 7.97 13.45 -12.29
N SER A 369 9.05 12.74 -12.60
CA SER A 369 10.41 13.28 -12.62
C SER A 369 11.05 13.22 -14.02
N GLY A 370 10.50 12.41 -14.93
CA GLY A 370 10.98 12.31 -16.31
C GLY A 370 10.57 10.99 -16.96
N SER A 371 10.77 10.90 -18.28
CA SER A 371 10.62 9.66 -19.05
C SER A 371 11.49 9.69 -20.30
N ASP A 372 11.79 8.52 -20.86
CA ASP A 372 12.45 8.40 -22.16
C ASP A 372 11.48 8.63 -23.32
N GLY A 373 10.28 8.04 -23.19
CA GLY A 373 9.19 8.16 -24.14
C GLY A 373 8.36 9.44 -23.97
N THR A 374 7.26 9.51 -24.73
CA THR A 374 6.33 10.63 -24.66
C THR A 374 5.27 10.38 -23.61
N TYR A 375 5.19 11.28 -22.63
CA TYR A 375 4.25 11.26 -21.51
C TYR A 375 3.10 12.24 -21.74
N ASP A 376 1.85 11.77 -21.75
CA ASP A 376 0.64 12.60 -21.77
C ASP A 376 -0.40 12.06 -20.78
N ALA A 377 -0.67 12.83 -19.72
CA ALA A 377 -1.66 12.50 -18.70
C ALA A 377 -2.85 13.48 -18.68
N THR A 378 -3.08 14.24 -19.76
CA THR A 378 -4.07 15.33 -19.76
C THR A 378 -5.52 14.85 -19.84
N SER A 379 -5.76 13.57 -20.11
CA SER A 379 -7.08 12.98 -20.32
C SER A 379 -7.61 12.17 -19.14
N GLY A 380 -7.06 12.34 -17.93
CA GLY A 380 -7.44 11.53 -16.77
C GLY A 380 -6.81 10.14 -16.74
N ALA A 381 -5.90 9.85 -17.67
CA ALA A 381 -5.12 8.62 -17.73
C ALA A 381 -3.80 8.93 -18.44
N LEU A 382 -2.77 8.15 -18.16
CA LEU A 382 -1.49 8.24 -18.85
C LEU A 382 -1.55 7.53 -20.21
N THR A 383 -1.46 8.29 -21.29
CA THR A 383 -1.05 7.80 -22.60
C THR A 383 0.46 7.91 -22.72
N TYR A 384 1.13 6.76 -22.70
CA TYR A 384 2.58 6.68 -22.81
C TYR A 384 3.01 6.03 -24.12
N THR A 385 3.83 6.73 -24.92
CA THR A 385 4.44 6.17 -26.13
C THR A 385 5.91 5.89 -25.87
N ARG A 386 6.30 4.61 -25.98
CA ARG A 386 7.69 4.19 -25.78
C ARG A 386 8.66 4.85 -26.77
N SER A 387 9.89 5.08 -26.34
CA SER A 387 10.99 5.50 -27.20
C SER A 387 11.58 4.31 -27.97
N ALA A 388 11.54 4.38 -29.30
CA ALA A 388 12.19 3.39 -30.17
C ALA A 388 13.72 3.32 -30.01
N ALA A 389 14.31 4.27 -29.28
CA ALA A 389 15.75 4.38 -29.06
C ALA A 389 16.22 3.78 -27.72
N ALA A 390 15.30 3.36 -26.84
CA ALA A 390 15.62 2.84 -25.51
C ALA A 390 15.08 1.41 -25.33
N GLN A 391 15.94 0.48 -24.88
CA GLN A 391 15.52 -0.87 -24.49
C GLN A 391 14.80 -0.88 -23.14
N TRP A 392 15.32 -0.10 -22.20
CA TRP A 392 14.83 0.03 -20.83
C TRP A 392 14.16 1.39 -20.71
N ASP A 393 13.06 1.54 -21.45
CA ASP A 393 12.32 2.78 -21.56
C ASP A 393 11.55 3.04 -20.25
N VAL A 394 11.94 4.08 -19.52
CA VAL A 394 11.45 4.33 -18.15
C VAL A 394 10.51 5.52 -18.06
N ILE A 395 9.57 5.43 -17.13
CA ILE A 395 8.83 6.56 -16.54
C ILE A 395 9.25 6.64 -15.08
N LEU A 396 9.82 7.78 -14.70
CA LEU A 396 10.42 7.98 -13.39
C LEU A 396 9.50 8.82 -12.49
N TYR A 397 9.20 8.29 -11.32
CA TYR A 397 8.48 8.99 -10.25
C TYR A 397 9.35 9.08 -8.99
N SER A 398 9.22 10.19 -8.26
CA SER A 398 9.67 10.28 -6.87
C SER A 398 8.46 10.16 -5.94
N THR A 399 8.63 9.54 -4.78
CA THR A 399 7.55 9.38 -3.81
C THR A 399 8.08 9.17 -2.40
N SER A 400 7.37 9.71 -1.40
CA SER A 400 7.57 9.37 0.02
C SER A 400 6.48 8.44 0.56
N ALA A 401 5.56 8.00 -0.29
CA ALA A 401 4.44 7.15 0.09
C ALA A 401 4.88 5.71 0.40
N ILE A 402 5.99 5.27 -0.20
CA ILE A 402 6.63 3.99 0.10
C ILE A 402 7.66 4.24 1.20
N SER A 403 7.22 4.16 2.46
CA SER A 403 8.10 4.40 3.63
C SER A 403 8.88 3.15 4.08
N ASP A 404 8.43 1.97 3.67
CA ASP A 404 9.06 0.68 3.94
C ASP A 404 8.79 -0.28 2.77
N ALA A 405 9.80 -0.48 1.93
CA ALA A 405 9.71 -1.38 0.81
C ALA A 405 9.86 -2.87 1.20
N GLY A 406 10.25 -3.17 2.44
CA GLY A 406 10.38 -4.54 2.97
C GLY A 406 9.04 -5.26 3.04
N ALA A 407 7.95 -4.53 3.29
CA ALA A 407 6.59 -5.06 3.26
C ALA A 407 6.20 -5.64 1.88
N PHE A 408 6.76 -5.13 0.78
CA PHE A 408 6.56 -5.70 -0.55
C PHE A 408 7.39 -6.96 -0.77
N VAL A 409 8.58 -7.04 -0.17
CA VAL A 409 9.43 -8.24 -0.22
C VAL A 409 8.82 -9.40 0.56
N LEU A 410 8.15 -9.10 1.67
CA LEU A 410 7.43 -10.07 2.49
C LEU A 410 6.06 -10.44 1.92
N GLY A 411 5.52 -9.68 0.97
CA GLY A 411 4.18 -9.91 0.43
C GLY A 411 3.03 -9.35 1.24
N ASP A 412 3.32 -8.51 2.22
CA ASP A 412 2.36 -7.78 3.04
C ASP A 412 1.72 -6.66 2.20
N LYS A 413 2.44 -6.21 1.17
CA LYS A 413 2.00 -5.26 0.17
C LYS A 413 2.25 -5.78 -1.25
N ALA A 414 1.48 -5.27 -2.21
CA ALA A 414 1.69 -5.51 -3.64
C ALA A 414 1.31 -4.26 -4.44
N PHE A 415 1.84 -4.12 -5.65
CA PHE A 415 1.35 -3.10 -6.57
C PHE A 415 0.18 -3.62 -7.40
N GLN A 416 -0.73 -2.70 -7.72
CA GLN A 416 -1.80 -2.89 -8.69
C GLN A 416 -1.77 -1.72 -9.67
N LEU A 417 -2.02 -1.99 -10.95
CA LEU A 417 -2.05 -0.96 -12.00
C LEU A 417 -3.19 -1.24 -12.96
N GLN A 418 -3.91 -0.22 -13.37
CA GLN A 418 -4.94 -0.34 -14.40
C GLN A 418 -4.38 -0.05 -15.79
N VAL A 419 -4.71 -0.89 -16.78
CA VAL A 419 -4.34 -0.70 -18.19
C VAL A 419 -5.58 -0.82 -19.06
N ASN A 420 -5.82 0.18 -19.91
CA ASN A 420 -6.84 0.08 -20.96
C ASN A 420 -6.21 -0.37 -22.27
N ASN A 421 -6.36 -1.65 -22.61
CA ASN A 421 -5.77 -2.22 -23.82
C ASN A 421 -6.84 -2.69 -24.82
N ASN A 422 -6.75 -2.18 -26.05
CA ASN A 422 -7.51 -2.65 -27.20
C ASN A 422 -6.61 -3.15 -28.34
N ASP A 423 -5.29 -3.21 -28.13
CA ASP A 423 -4.32 -3.69 -29.10
C ASP A 423 -3.90 -5.14 -28.79
N PRO A 424 -4.25 -6.12 -29.65
CA PRO A 424 -3.83 -7.51 -29.49
C PRO A 424 -2.30 -7.71 -29.48
N ALA A 425 -1.52 -6.79 -30.06
CA ALA A 425 -0.06 -6.88 -30.08
C ALA A 425 0.58 -6.62 -28.70
N LEU A 426 -0.17 -6.02 -27.77
CA LEU A 426 0.31 -5.77 -26.41
C LEU A 426 0.03 -6.94 -25.45
N VAL A 427 -0.82 -7.91 -25.83
CA VAL A 427 -1.12 -9.06 -24.98
C VAL A 427 0.15 -9.89 -24.76
N GLY A 428 0.44 -10.18 -23.48
CA GLY A 428 1.63 -10.89 -23.04
C GLY A 428 2.88 -10.01 -22.88
N LYS A 429 2.82 -8.70 -23.18
CA LYS A 429 3.92 -7.78 -22.88
C LYS A 429 4.00 -7.50 -21.38
N GLU A 430 5.23 -7.39 -20.89
CA GLU A 430 5.55 -7.10 -19.50
C GLU A 430 5.38 -5.62 -19.16
N ILE A 431 4.92 -5.34 -17.95
CA ILE A 431 5.06 -4.05 -17.27
C ILE A 431 5.85 -4.31 -16.00
N LEU A 432 6.94 -3.56 -15.79
CA LEU A 432 7.85 -3.71 -14.66
C LEU A 432 7.83 -2.44 -13.80
N ILE A 433 7.68 -2.61 -12.49
CA ILE A 433 7.92 -1.60 -11.48
C ILE A 433 9.27 -1.90 -10.82
N GLN A 434 10.14 -0.90 -10.73
CA GLN A 434 11.41 -0.97 -9.99
C GLN A 434 11.46 0.11 -8.92
N LEU A 435 11.87 -0.28 -7.71
CA LEU A 435 12.05 0.61 -6.57
C LEU A 435 13.54 0.94 -6.40
N GLU A 436 13.86 2.20 -6.13
CA GLU A 436 15.24 2.67 -5.98
C GLU A 436 15.40 3.67 -4.81
N ASP A 437 16.61 3.72 -4.24
CA ASP A 437 17.13 4.85 -3.48
C ASP A 437 17.83 5.80 -4.45
N ARG A 438 17.19 6.94 -4.75
CA ARG A 438 17.72 7.92 -5.73
C ARG A 438 19.02 8.60 -5.29
N THR A 439 19.40 8.49 -4.01
CA THR A 439 20.64 9.08 -3.50
C THR A 439 21.85 8.23 -3.83
N VAL A 440 21.63 6.95 -4.14
CA VAL A 440 22.65 5.95 -4.50
C VAL A 440 22.54 5.55 -5.97
N ALA A 441 21.34 5.32 -6.47
CA ALA A 441 21.11 4.84 -7.83
C ALA A 441 21.52 5.89 -8.87
N THR A 442 22.34 5.47 -9.83
CA THR A 442 22.72 6.24 -11.01
C THR A 442 22.52 5.39 -12.27
N PRO A 443 22.55 5.97 -13.48
CA PRO A 443 22.47 5.19 -14.71
C PRO A 443 23.60 4.16 -14.90
N ASP A 444 24.78 4.39 -14.30
CA ASP A 444 26.01 3.63 -14.62
C ASP A 444 26.51 2.71 -13.50
N ASN A 445 25.80 2.60 -12.37
CA ASN A 445 26.26 1.86 -11.19
C ASN A 445 25.41 0.64 -10.83
N TYR A 446 24.71 0.04 -11.79
CA TYR A 446 23.93 -1.16 -11.54
C TYR A 446 24.79 -2.25 -10.86
N PRO A 447 24.29 -2.94 -9.81
CA PRO A 447 22.94 -2.87 -9.25
C PRO A 447 22.74 -1.80 -8.16
N SER A 448 23.78 -1.10 -7.73
CA SER A 448 23.76 -0.26 -6.51
C SER A 448 22.60 0.73 -6.46
N GLY A 449 21.89 0.74 -5.32
CA GLY A 449 20.75 1.62 -5.05
C GLY A 449 19.41 1.14 -5.60
N ARG A 450 19.36 0.01 -6.32
CA ARG A 450 18.13 -0.56 -6.88
C ARG A 450 17.58 -1.61 -5.94
N HIS A 451 16.48 -1.30 -5.28
CA HIS A 451 15.96 -2.12 -4.19
C HIS A 451 15.30 -3.42 -4.68
N SER A 452 14.32 -3.33 -5.58
CA SER A 452 13.54 -4.50 -6.01
C SER A 452 12.81 -4.25 -7.33
N GLY A 453 12.52 -5.34 -8.05
CA GLY A 453 11.71 -5.37 -9.25
C GLY A 453 10.42 -6.15 -9.06
N TYR A 454 9.34 -5.71 -9.70
CA TYR A 454 8.02 -6.33 -9.69
C TYR A 454 7.43 -6.30 -11.08
N ASN A 455 6.82 -7.38 -11.56
CA ASN A 455 6.22 -7.40 -12.89
C ASN A 455 4.76 -7.82 -12.89
N ALA A 456 4.10 -7.48 -13.98
CA ALA A 456 2.81 -8.01 -14.41
C ALA A 456 2.76 -8.06 -15.94
N PHE A 457 1.82 -8.80 -16.52
CA PHE A 457 1.70 -8.97 -17.96
C PHE A 457 0.31 -8.56 -18.43
N ILE A 458 0.21 -7.91 -19.60
CA ILE A 458 -1.08 -7.55 -20.19
C ILE A 458 -1.83 -8.83 -20.60
N GLU A 459 -3.01 -9.05 -20.03
CA GLU A 459 -3.75 -10.32 -20.16
C GLU A 459 -4.63 -10.36 -21.40
N HIS A 460 -5.23 -9.22 -21.78
CA HIS A 460 -6.16 -9.17 -22.89
C HIS A 460 -6.23 -7.81 -23.59
N ALA A 461 -6.90 -7.78 -24.74
CA ALA A 461 -7.11 -6.61 -25.59
C ALA A 461 -8.60 -6.22 -25.73
N ASN A 462 -9.39 -6.40 -24.65
CA ASN A 462 -10.83 -6.16 -24.62
C ASN A 462 -11.23 -4.96 -23.74
N GLY A 463 -10.33 -3.99 -23.55
CA GLY A 463 -10.54 -2.78 -22.75
C GLY A 463 -9.76 -2.77 -21.43
N LEU A 464 -10.33 -2.11 -20.42
CA LEU A 464 -9.74 -1.94 -19.08
C LEU A 464 -9.49 -3.29 -18.40
N GLN A 465 -8.32 -3.41 -17.78
CA GLN A 465 -7.93 -4.54 -16.94
C GLN A 465 -7.07 -4.05 -15.77
N THR A 466 -7.03 -4.85 -14.71
CA THR A 466 -6.28 -4.55 -13.50
C THR A 466 -5.17 -5.58 -13.35
N LEU A 467 -3.93 -5.12 -13.41
CA LEU A 467 -2.74 -5.95 -13.31
C LEU A 467 -2.23 -5.94 -11.87
N ARG A 468 -2.04 -7.11 -11.27
CA ARG A 468 -1.41 -7.24 -9.95
C ARG A 468 0.02 -7.71 -10.12
N PHE A 469 0.94 -6.97 -9.49
CA PHE A 469 2.37 -7.20 -9.64
C PHE A 469 2.87 -8.26 -8.67
N GLN A 470 3.80 -9.08 -9.14
CA GLN A 470 4.56 -10.02 -8.35
C GLN A 470 6.01 -9.57 -8.30
N MET A 471 6.66 -9.71 -7.15
CA MET A 471 8.07 -9.40 -7.04
C MET A 471 8.88 -10.43 -7.82
N VAL A 472 9.85 -9.96 -8.61
CA VAL A 472 10.67 -10.81 -9.49
C VAL A 472 12.15 -10.74 -9.19
N ASP A 473 12.62 -9.69 -8.50
CA ASP A 473 14.02 -9.63 -8.09
C ASP A 473 14.26 -8.77 -6.84
N ARG A 474 15.26 -9.17 -6.06
CA ARG A 474 15.88 -8.37 -4.99
C ARG A 474 17.24 -7.90 -5.51
N ILE A 475 17.20 -6.81 -6.29
CA ILE A 475 18.28 -6.36 -7.17
C ILE A 475 19.57 -6.02 -6.40
N ASP A 476 19.48 -5.10 -5.43
CA ASP A 476 20.56 -4.75 -4.51
C ASP A 476 20.10 -4.95 -3.07
N GLY A 477 20.44 -6.11 -2.52
CA GLY A 477 20.11 -6.47 -1.14
C GLY A 477 20.72 -5.57 -0.08
N ALA A 478 21.73 -4.75 -0.42
CA ALA A 478 22.30 -3.75 0.49
C ALA A 478 21.51 -2.44 0.54
N THR A 479 20.61 -2.20 -0.43
CA THR A 479 19.74 -1.02 -0.41
C THR A 479 18.68 -1.19 0.68
N ALA A 480 18.64 -0.25 1.62
CA ALA A 480 17.77 -0.35 2.79
C ALA A 480 16.29 -0.17 2.42
N ASP A 481 15.42 -0.96 3.03
CA ASP A 481 13.97 -0.94 2.77
C ASP A 481 13.32 0.44 3.00
N SER A 482 13.87 1.21 3.95
CA SER A 482 13.42 2.58 4.29
C SER A 482 14.05 3.69 3.47
N SER A 483 15.00 3.36 2.57
CA SER A 483 15.69 4.33 1.72
C SER A 483 15.02 4.54 0.36
N VAL A 484 14.04 3.70 0.02
CA VAL A 484 13.30 3.80 -1.25
C VAL A 484 12.53 5.11 -1.31
N ASP A 485 12.77 5.89 -2.37
CA ASP A 485 12.08 7.15 -2.62
C ASP A 485 11.79 7.39 -4.12
N SER A 486 11.99 6.36 -4.94
CA SER A 486 11.86 6.38 -6.38
C SER A 486 11.14 5.13 -6.89
N LEU A 487 10.19 5.33 -7.80
CA LEU A 487 9.46 4.29 -8.51
C LEU A 487 9.68 4.49 -10.01
N LEU A 488 10.22 3.47 -10.68
CA LEU A 488 10.39 3.43 -12.12
C LEU A 488 9.36 2.48 -12.69
N LEU A 489 8.59 2.95 -13.66
CA LEU A 489 7.66 2.13 -14.44
C LEU A 489 8.24 1.92 -15.84
N MET A 490 8.42 0.66 -16.23
CA MET A 490 8.96 0.27 -17.53
C MET A 490 7.93 -0.55 -18.27
N THR A 491 7.75 -0.26 -19.56
CA THR A 491 6.83 -1.00 -20.42
C THR A 491 7.64 -1.82 -21.41
N ASP A 492 7.39 -3.13 -21.49
CA ASP A 492 8.07 -4.10 -22.36
C ASP A 492 9.60 -3.95 -22.38
N PRO A 493 10.24 -3.98 -21.20
CA PRO A 493 11.68 -3.77 -21.04
C PRO A 493 12.52 -4.75 -21.88
N GLY A 494 13.72 -4.31 -22.29
CA GLY A 494 14.64 -5.08 -23.14
C GLY A 494 14.34 -5.01 -24.65
N ASN A 495 13.22 -4.42 -25.05
CA ASN A 495 12.79 -4.32 -26.45
C ASN A 495 12.86 -2.89 -26.98
N PHE A 496 13.19 -2.72 -28.26
CA PHE A 496 13.12 -1.43 -28.96
C PHE A 496 11.78 -1.30 -29.70
N THR A 497 10.78 -0.69 -29.06
CA THR A 497 9.44 -0.53 -29.66
C THR A 497 8.95 0.91 -29.64
N SER A 498 7.83 1.18 -30.30
CA SER A 498 7.09 2.45 -30.22
C SER A 498 5.66 2.21 -29.78
N ASP A 499 5.48 1.18 -28.96
CA ASP A 499 4.17 0.75 -28.48
C ASP A 499 3.57 1.86 -27.60
N VAL A 500 2.24 1.95 -27.62
CA VAL A 500 1.48 2.96 -26.88
C VAL A 500 0.67 2.25 -25.79
N TYR A 501 0.86 2.69 -24.56
CA TYR A 501 0.19 2.17 -23.37
C TYR A 501 -0.77 3.23 -22.84
N VAL A 502 -1.98 2.81 -22.47
CA VAL A 502 -2.93 3.65 -21.73
C VAL A 502 -3.00 3.08 -20.32
N ILE A 503 -2.25 3.71 -19.42
CA ILE A 503 -2.11 3.36 -18.02
C ILE A 503 -3.02 4.29 -17.23
N ASP A 504 -3.69 3.71 -16.26
CA ASP A 504 -4.53 4.41 -15.31
C ASP A 504 -4.08 4.03 -13.88
N ASN A 505 -4.91 4.30 -12.88
CA ASN A 505 -4.67 4.11 -11.44
C ASN A 505 -3.56 3.12 -11.06
N ILE A 506 -2.57 3.64 -10.33
CA ILE A 506 -1.49 2.86 -9.71
C ILE A 506 -1.75 2.84 -8.21
N GLU A 507 -1.84 1.66 -7.62
CA GLU A 507 -2.21 1.46 -6.22
C GLU A 507 -1.22 0.56 -5.49
N ILE A 508 -1.09 0.78 -4.19
CA ILE A 508 -0.52 -0.17 -3.24
C ILE A 508 -1.69 -0.90 -2.59
N LEU A 509 -1.65 -2.23 -2.68
CA LEU A 509 -2.49 -3.11 -1.89
C LEU A 509 -1.78 -3.46 -0.58
N GLY A 510 -2.55 -3.65 0.49
CA GLY A 510 -2.05 -4.11 1.79
C GLY A 510 -2.98 -5.11 2.46
N GLU A 511 -2.52 -5.71 3.57
CA GLU A 511 -3.33 -6.59 4.42
C GLU A 511 -4.49 -5.81 5.04
N GLY A 512 -5.59 -5.70 4.30
CA GLY A 512 -6.77 -5.03 4.79
C GLY A 512 -7.33 -5.72 6.03
N THR A 513 -7.57 -4.95 7.07
CA THR A 513 -8.64 -5.27 8.05
C THR A 513 -10.04 -4.97 7.48
N GLY A 514 -10.22 -5.04 6.16
CA GLY A 514 -11.35 -4.49 5.42
C GLY A 514 -10.84 -3.52 4.36
N THR A 515 -11.62 -3.33 3.28
CA THR A 515 -11.50 -2.23 2.32
C THR A 515 -11.17 -0.91 3.02
N PRO A 516 -10.53 0.10 2.37
CA PRO A 516 -10.60 1.46 2.90
C PRO A 516 -12.08 1.78 2.99
N GLN A 517 -12.63 1.71 4.21
CA GLN A 517 -13.96 2.20 4.46
C GLN A 517 -13.75 3.70 4.40
N ASN A 518 -14.24 4.34 3.33
CA ASN A 518 -14.43 5.79 3.33
C ASN A 518 -15.06 6.15 4.69
N ASN A 519 -14.32 6.88 5.53
CA ASN A 519 -14.88 7.45 6.72
C ASN A 519 -15.55 8.76 6.29
N PRO A 520 -16.89 8.86 6.41
CA PRO A 520 -17.57 10.08 6.01
C PRO A 520 -16.92 11.31 6.68
N PRO A 521 -16.94 12.47 6.00
CA PRO A 521 -16.37 13.70 6.53
C PRO A 521 -17.05 14.04 7.86
N VAL A 522 -16.44 14.93 8.65
CA VAL A 522 -17.04 15.49 9.87
C VAL A 522 -17.48 16.91 9.58
N ALA A 523 -18.79 17.14 9.59
CA ALA A 523 -19.36 18.46 9.45
C ALA A 523 -19.15 19.27 10.75
N SER A 524 -18.67 20.51 10.63
CA SER A 524 -18.62 21.43 11.75
C SER A 524 -18.69 22.87 11.29
N PHE A 525 -19.47 23.69 11.98
CA PHE A 525 -19.47 25.12 11.71
C PHE A 525 -19.62 26.01 12.93
N THR A 526 -19.27 27.28 12.73
CA THR A 526 -19.54 28.36 13.67
C THR A 526 -20.45 29.41 13.03
N VAL A 527 -21.20 30.11 13.89
CA VAL A 527 -22.15 31.14 13.49
C VAL A 527 -21.94 32.41 14.31
N ASN A 528 -22.00 33.57 13.65
CA ASN A 528 -21.99 34.88 14.30
C ASN A 528 -23.11 35.73 13.73
N CYS A 529 -23.98 36.29 14.58
CA CYS A 529 -25.13 37.07 14.15
C CYS A 529 -25.11 38.50 14.71
N SER A 530 -25.57 39.44 13.89
CA SER A 530 -25.88 40.82 14.26
C SER A 530 -27.30 41.13 13.79
N GLU A 531 -28.23 41.26 14.75
CA GLU A 531 -29.67 41.34 14.49
C GLU A 531 -30.16 40.18 13.61
N LEU A 532 -30.62 40.47 12.39
CA LEU A 532 -31.14 39.50 11.42
C LEU A 532 -30.08 38.96 10.45
N SER A 533 -28.85 39.49 10.46
CA SER A 533 -27.79 39.09 9.54
C SER A 533 -26.75 38.22 10.24
N CYS A 534 -26.43 37.06 9.68
CA CYS A 534 -25.46 36.10 10.23
C CYS A 534 -24.40 35.71 9.21
N SER A 535 -23.18 35.45 9.70
CA SER A 535 -22.08 34.83 8.96
C SER A 535 -21.85 33.41 9.48
N PHE A 536 -21.68 32.46 8.55
CA PHE A 536 -21.47 31.04 8.82
C PHE A 536 -20.12 30.60 8.25
N ASP A 537 -19.37 29.83 9.03
CA ASP A 537 -18.03 29.35 8.67
C ASP A 537 -17.88 27.86 8.99
N ALA A 538 -17.72 27.05 7.95
CA ALA A 538 -17.53 25.61 7.97
C ALA A 538 -16.07 25.18 7.71
N SER A 539 -15.11 26.10 7.78
CA SER A 539 -13.68 25.79 7.57
C SER A 539 -13.08 24.81 8.59
N ALA A 540 -13.82 24.51 9.67
CA ALA A 540 -13.45 23.52 10.67
C ALA A 540 -13.94 22.09 10.34
N SER A 541 -14.75 21.91 9.28
CA SER A 541 -15.08 20.57 8.77
C SER A 541 -13.82 19.87 8.27
N SER A 542 -13.75 18.55 8.43
CA SER A 542 -12.57 17.76 8.11
C SER A 542 -12.92 16.39 7.56
N ASP A 543 -12.05 15.85 6.73
CA ASP A 543 -12.08 14.47 6.29
C ASP A 543 -10.75 13.81 6.69
N SER A 544 -10.81 12.61 7.25
CA SER A 544 -9.65 11.89 7.79
C SER A 544 -8.86 11.12 6.74
N ASP A 545 -9.49 10.80 5.62
CA ASP A 545 -9.00 9.88 4.59
C ASP A 545 -9.14 10.44 3.18
N GLY A 546 -9.83 11.58 3.02
CA GLY A 546 -9.97 12.26 1.75
C GLY A 546 -10.03 13.78 1.86
N SER A 547 -10.81 14.39 0.97
CA SER A 547 -10.99 15.83 0.86
C SER A 547 -12.45 16.23 0.65
N ILE A 548 -12.88 17.32 1.29
CA ILE A 548 -14.26 17.82 1.15
C ILE A 548 -14.44 18.51 -0.20
N THR A 549 -15.34 17.98 -1.03
CA THR A 549 -15.65 18.48 -2.39
C THR A 549 -16.84 19.44 -2.43
N ALA A 550 -17.76 19.37 -1.46
CA ALA A 550 -18.94 20.24 -1.43
C ALA A 550 -19.37 20.67 -0.01
N TYR A 551 -19.99 21.86 0.07
CA TYR A 551 -20.60 22.44 1.27
C TYR A 551 -21.97 22.99 0.88
N ASP A 552 -23.03 22.44 1.46
CA ASP A 552 -24.42 22.84 1.21
C ASP A 552 -25.08 23.29 2.52
N TRP A 553 -25.75 24.45 2.48
CA TRP A 553 -26.40 25.07 3.63
C TRP A 553 -27.92 25.11 3.45
N ASP A 554 -28.66 24.73 4.49
CA ASP A 554 -30.09 25.01 4.66
C ASP A 554 -30.26 25.90 5.90
N PHE A 555 -30.77 27.13 5.72
CA PHE A 555 -30.93 28.08 6.82
C PHE A 555 -32.20 27.87 7.64
N GLY A 556 -33.07 26.90 7.28
CA GLY A 556 -34.30 26.59 8.00
C GLY A 556 -35.42 27.62 7.80
N ASP A 557 -35.24 28.60 6.92
CA ASP A 557 -36.24 29.60 6.51
C ASP A 557 -36.71 29.44 5.05
N GLY A 558 -36.28 28.35 4.40
CA GLY A 558 -36.57 28.03 3.01
C GLY A 558 -35.51 28.52 2.01
N ASN A 559 -34.45 29.17 2.46
CA ASN A 559 -33.30 29.54 1.62
C ASN A 559 -32.09 28.61 1.85
N SER A 560 -31.24 28.50 0.83
CA SER A 560 -30.01 27.71 0.86
C SER A 560 -28.82 28.48 0.27
N ALA A 561 -27.61 28.00 0.53
CA ALA A 561 -26.37 28.51 -0.07
C ALA A 561 -25.35 27.38 -0.20
N SER A 562 -24.26 27.64 -0.94
CA SER A 562 -23.13 26.72 -1.03
C SER A 562 -21.79 27.43 -0.82
N GLY A 563 -20.80 26.69 -0.33
CA GLY A 563 -19.45 27.17 -0.04
C GLY A 563 -19.08 27.11 1.44
N ALA A 564 -17.77 27.03 1.74
CA ALA A 564 -17.26 26.85 3.10
C ALA A 564 -17.54 28.05 4.04
N SER A 565 -17.74 29.25 3.50
CA SER A 565 -18.15 30.42 4.28
C SER A 565 -19.23 31.21 3.56
N VAL A 566 -20.35 31.47 4.23
CA VAL A 566 -21.54 32.11 3.64
C VAL A 566 -22.14 33.15 4.58
N ASN A 567 -22.85 34.13 4.03
CA ASN A 567 -23.64 35.10 4.81
C ASN A 567 -25.12 34.94 4.47
N HIS A 568 -25.99 35.03 5.47
CA HIS A 568 -27.45 34.96 5.30
C HIS A 568 -28.16 36.02 6.15
N SER A 569 -29.33 36.48 5.69
CA SER A 569 -30.16 37.44 6.44
C SER A 569 -31.60 36.94 6.53
N PHE A 570 -32.08 36.79 7.76
CA PHE A 570 -33.41 36.30 8.07
C PHE A 570 -34.47 37.41 7.94
N ALA A 571 -35.67 37.06 7.49
CA ALA A 571 -36.74 38.05 7.25
C ALA A 571 -37.43 38.55 8.53
N SER A 572 -37.38 37.77 9.61
CA SER A 572 -38.05 38.06 10.88
C SER A 572 -37.21 37.56 12.06
N ASP A 573 -37.50 38.08 13.25
CA ASP A 573 -36.98 37.52 14.49
C ASP A 573 -37.50 36.08 14.68
N GLY A 574 -36.66 35.23 15.24
CA GLY A 574 -36.98 33.82 15.41
C GLY A 574 -35.78 32.94 15.70
N THR A 575 -36.05 31.66 15.95
CA THR A 575 -35.03 30.62 16.04
C THR A 575 -35.15 29.72 14.83
N TYR A 576 -34.05 29.57 14.10
CA TYR A 576 -33.96 28.78 12.87
C TYR A 576 -32.99 27.62 13.08
N THR A 577 -33.33 26.44 12.56
CA THR A 577 -32.40 25.31 12.55
C THR A 577 -31.57 25.40 11.28
N VAL A 578 -30.32 25.82 11.41
CA VAL A 578 -29.38 25.89 10.28
C VAL A 578 -28.64 24.57 10.19
N THR A 579 -28.63 23.96 9.00
CA THR A 579 -27.97 22.69 8.72
C THR A 579 -26.89 22.89 7.67
N LEU A 580 -25.69 22.40 7.96
CA LEU A 580 -24.61 22.22 7.01
C LEU A 580 -24.58 20.75 6.60
N THR A 581 -24.44 20.47 5.30
CA THR A 581 -24.06 19.16 4.78
C THR A 581 -22.74 19.29 4.03
N VAL A 582 -21.78 18.44 4.33
CA VAL A 582 -20.50 18.35 3.61
C VAL A 582 -20.41 17.01 2.88
N THR A 583 -19.77 17.01 1.71
CA THR A 583 -19.55 15.81 0.88
C THR A 583 -18.05 15.66 0.62
N ASP A 584 -17.52 14.45 0.76
CA ASP A 584 -16.12 14.12 0.46
C ASP A 584 -15.89 13.80 -1.04
N ASP A 585 -14.67 13.40 -1.39
CA ASP A 585 -14.23 12.97 -2.72
C ASP A 585 -14.69 11.55 -3.09
N ASP A 586 -15.17 10.78 -2.12
CA ASP A 586 -15.78 9.46 -2.28
C ASP A 586 -17.33 9.48 -2.20
N ALA A 587 -17.91 10.68 -2.29
CA ALA A 587 -19.34 10.98 -2.24
C ALA A 587 -20.10 10.58 -0.95
N ALA A 588 -19.43 10.29 0.16
CA ALA A 588 -20.09 10.22 1.46
C ALA A 588 -20.30 11.61 2.06
N THR A 589 -21.25 11.68 2.99
CA THR A 589 -21.74 12.95 3.54
C THR A 589 -21.92 12.89 5.05
N ASP A 590 -21.72 14.02 5.71
CA ASP A 590 -22.12 14.27 7.09
C ASP A 590 -22.79 15.63 7.23
N SER A 591 -23.55 15.81 8.32
CA SER A 591 -24.27 17.05 8.57
C SER A 591 -24.17 17.51 10.03
N ASP A 592 -23.97 18.81 10.23
CA ASP A 592 -24.07 19.49 11.53
C ASP A 592 -25.27 20.44 11.51
N ALA A 593 -26.01 20.52 12.61
CA ALA A 593 -27.19 21.36 12.73
C ALA A 593 -27.21 22.12 14.05
N GLN A 594 -27.37 23.45 13.97
CA GLN A 594 -27.39 24.33 15.15
C GLN A 594 -28.64 25.21 15.15
N GLN A 595 -29.19 25.48 16.35
CA GLN A 595 -30.26 26.47 16.51
C GLN A 595 -29.67 27.88 16.55
N VAL A 596 -30.05 28.71 15.58
CA VAL A 596 -29.62 30.10 15.47
C VAL A 596 -30.79 31.01 15.80
N THR A 597 -30.69 31.74 16.90
CA THR A 597 -31.69 32.74 17.29
C THR A 597 -31.25 34.12 16.80
N VAL A 598 -32.08 34.74 15.98
CA VAL A 598 -31.92 36.12 15.51
C VAL A 598 -33.05 36.98 16.07
N THR A 599 -32.71 38.22 16.38
CA THR A 599 -33.68 39.18 16.94
C THR A 599 -33.62 40.47 16.14
N GLN A 600 -34.79 41.01 15.80
CA GLN A 600 -34.89 42.32 15.19
C GLN A 600 -34.59 43.37 16.28
N GLY A 601 -33.69 44.32 16.00
CA GLY A 601 -33.39 45.41 16.93
C GLY A 601 -34.63 46.28 17.19
N SER A 602 -34.85 46.70 18.44
CA SER A 602 -35.91 47.65 18.78
C SER A 602 -35.53 49.07 18.36
N ALA A 603 -36.41 49.77 17.65
CA ALA A 603 -36.20 51.19 17.36
C ALA A 603 -36.15 52.01 18.66
N GLU A 604 -35.12 52.85 18.83
CA GLU A 604 -35.01 53.77 19.96
C GLU A 604 -35.79 55.07 19.69
N ALA A 605 -36.43 55.61 20.74
CA ALA A 605 -37.08 56.91 20.67
C ALA A 605 -36.05 58.03 20.46
N THR A 606 -36.31 58.95 19.54
CA THR A 606 -35.37 60.02 19.15
C THR A 606 -35.86 61.42 19.51
N ASN A 607 -37.16 61.58 19.77
CA ASN A 607 -37.76 62.87 20.15
C ASN A 607 -39.02 62.69 21.01
N VAL A 608 -39.47 63.77 21.65
CA VAL A 608 -40.73 63.86 22.38
C VAL A 608 -41.67 64.88 21.73
N GLN A 609 -42.97 64.71 21.94
CA GLN A 609 -44.00 65.56 21.39
C GLN A 609 -45.16 65.75 22.37
N VAL A 610 -45.83 66.89 22.29
CA VAL A 610 -47.07 67.15 23.03
C VAL A 610 -48.24 66.48 22.30
N ALA A 611 -48.74 65.37 22.83
CA ALA A 611 -49.84 64.61 22.22
C ALA A 611 -51.20 65.32 22.36
N ALA A 612 -51.44 65.99 23.49
CA ALA A 612 -52.70 66.68 23.74
C ALA A 612 -52.56 67.75 24.83
N VAL A 613 -53.35 68.82 24.70
CA VAL A 613 -53.57 69.82 25.74
C VAL A 613 -55.07 69.95 26.02
N VAL A 614 -55.47 69.76 27.27
CA VAL A 614 -56.87 69.92 27.71
C VAL A 614 -56.94 71.02 28.75
N THR A 615 -57.66 72.09 28.44
CA THR A 615 -57.80 73.26 29.31
C THR A 615 -59.16 73.34 29.99
N GLY A 616 -59.18 73.85 31.21
CA GLY A 616 -60.40 74.01 31.98
C GLY A 616 -60.25 75.03 33.10
N THR A 617 -61.27 75.07 33.95
CA THR A 617 -61.23 75.89 35.18
C THR A 617 -61.62 75.06 36.38
N ILE A 618 -60.99 75.33 37.51
CA ILE A 618 -61.25 74.67 38.79
C ILE A 618 -61.65 75.70 39.84
N GLY A 619 -62.51 75.32 40.79
CA GLY A 619 -63.05 76.24 41.80
C GLY A 619 -62.00 76.70 42.81
N ALA A 620 -61.99 78.00 43.12
CA ALA A 620 -61.02 78.65 44.01
C ALA A 620 -61.69 79.39 45.19
N GLY A 621 -62.86 78.92 45.64
CA GLY A 621 -63.68 79.57 46.67
C GLY A 621 -64.81 80.46 46.12
N ARG A 622 -65.52 81.21 46.99
CA ARG A 622 -66.77 81.92 46.66
C ARG A 622 -66.67 82.75 45.37
N GLY A 623 -67.20 82.21 44.28
CA GLY A 623 -67.31 82.84 42.96
C GLY A 623 -66.03 82.92 42.14
N LYS A 624 -64.90 82.36 42.60
CA LYS A 624 -63.58 82.45 41.95
C LYS A 624 -63.15 81.14 41.30
N LYS A 625 -62.34 81.22 40.23
CA LYS A 625 -61.80 80.07 39.47
C LYS A 625 -60.31 80.24 39.18
N PHE A 626 -59.56 79.13 39.24
CA PHE A 626 -58.23 79.00 38.62
C PHE A 626 -58.37 78.41 37.22
N GLY A 627 -57.39 78.68 36.37
CA GLY A 627 -57.16 77.99 35.11
C GLY A 627 -56.42 76.67 35.37
N SER A 628 -56.78 75.63 34.63
CA SER A 628 -56.13 74.32 34.68
C SER A 628 -55.82 73.88 33.25
N ALA A 629 -54.66 73.27 33.05
CA ALA A 629 -54.28 72.62 31.80
C ALA A 629 -53.70 71.24 32.11
N THR A 630 -54.15 70.22 31.38
CA THR A 630 -53.60 68.87 31.42
C THR A 630 -52.88 68.63 30.10
N VAL A 631 -51.58 68.40 30.14
CA VAL A 631 -50.72 68.21 28.97
C VAL A 631 -50.21 66.78 28.96
N THR A 632 -50.40 66.06 27.86
CA THR A 632 -49.87 64.71 27.66
C THR A 632 -48.65 64.76 26.75
N VAL A 633 -47.52 64.21 27.20
CA VAL A 633 -46.27 64.12 26.44
C VAL A 633 -45.97 62.65 26.14
N VAL A 634 -45.69 62.37 24.87
CA VAL A 634 -45.28 61.05 24.38
C VAL A 634 -43.99 61.16 23.58
N ASP A 635 -43.29 60.05 23.39
CA ASP A 635 -42.17 59.96 22.43
C ASP A 635 -42.68 59.80 20.99
N ASN A 636 -41.77 59.76 20.02
CA ASN A 636 -42.11 59.52 18.61
C ASN A 636 -42.62 58.10 18.30
N LEU A 637 -42.58 57.20 19.28
CA LEU A 637 -43.14 55.85 19.21
C LEU A 637 -44.51 55.75 19.92
N GLY A 638 -44.98 56.86 20.51
CA GLY A 638 -46.27 56.96 21.22
C GLY A 638 -46.24 56.53 22.69
N ASN A 639 -45.06 56.25 23.26
CA ASN A 639 -44.94 55.89 24.67
C ASN A 639 -44.97 57.14 25.56
N ALA A 640 -45.57 57.02 26.75
CA ALA A 640 -45.63 58.10 27.73
C ALA A 640 -44.24 58.51 28.23
N VAL A 641 -43.98 59.82 28.29
CA VAL A 641 -42.70 60.36 28.76
C VAL A 641 -42.84 60.87 30.19
N ALA A 642 -42.33 60.12 31.15
CA ALA A 642 -42.34 60.50 32.57
C ALA A 642 -41.17 61.46 32.91
N GLY A 643 -41.40 62.39 33.83
CA GLY A 643 -40.34 63.30 34.32
C GLY A 643 -39.98 64.45 33.39
N ALA A 644 -40.69 64.63 32.27
CA ALA A 644 -40.51 65.78 31.39
C ALA A 644 -41.10 67.04 32.04
N THR A 645 -40.38 68.15 31.98
CA THR A 645 -40.86 69.43 32.50
C THR A 645 -41.58 70.20 31.41
N VAL A 646 -42.90 70.30 31.51
CA VAL A 646 -43.75 71.07 30.60
C VAL A 646 -43.83 72.50 31.09
N THR A 647 -43.52 73.45 30.21
CA THR A 647 -43.67 74.89 30.47
C THR A 647 -44.58 75.50 29.41
N GLY A 648 -45.51 76.34 29.83
CA GLY A 648 -46.42 77.00 28.90
C GLY A 648 -47.16 78.18 29.51
N ASN A 649 -48.05 78.77 28.72
CA ASN A 649 -48.71 80.02 29.06
C ASN A 649 -50.23 79.86 29.02
N PHE A 650 -50.87 80.16 30.15
CA PHE A 650 -52.30 80.41 30.19
C PHE A 650 -52.61 81.75 29.51
N SER A 651 -53.71 81.79 28.75
CA SER A 651 -54.21 82.98 28.07
C SER A 651 -55.73 83.08 28.12
N GLY A 652 -56.28 84.25 27.75
CA GLY A 652 -57.72 84.51 27.76
C GLY A 652 -58.08 85.59 28.77
N SER A 653 -58.77 85.22 29.85
CA SER A 653 -59.20 86.17 30.89
C SER A 653 -58.04 86.72 31.73
N TRP A 654 -56.88 86.06 31.69
CA TRP A 654 -55.59 86.54 32.20
C TRP A 654 -54.46 85.79 31.50
N ASN A 655 -53.23 86.30 31.64
CA ASN A 655 -52.04 85.67 31.10
C ASN A 655 -51.09 85.31 32.25
N GLU A 656 -50.69 84.05 32.31
CA GLU A 656 -49.80 83.55 33.36
C GLU A 656 -49.02 82.33 32.87
N SER A 657 -47.70 82.33 33.09
CA SER A 657 -46.86 81.17 32.80
C SER A 657 -46.98 80.14 33.92
N ALA A 658 -47.03 78.86 33.55
CA ALA A 658 -47.04 77.75 34.50
C ALA A 658 -46.07 76.65 34.03
N SER A 659 -45.58 75.87 34.98
CA SER A 659 -44.77 74.68 34.70
C SER A 659 -45.18 73.53 35.62
N ALA A 660 -45.13 72.30 35.09
CA ALA A 660 -45.32 71.06 35.84
C ALA A 660 -44.51 69.93 35.22
N VAL A 661 -44.27 68.87 36.01
CA VAL A 661 -43.55 67.68 35.56
C VAL A 661 -44.54 66.57 35.23
N THR A 662 -44.30 65.83 34.15
CA THR A 662 -45.14 64.70 33.76
C THR A 662 -45.00 63.53 34.73
N ASP A 663 -46.13 62.88 35.03
CA ASP A 663 -46.16 61.64 35.80
C ASP A 663 -45.77 60.40 34.96
N ALA A 664 -45.88 59.21 35.55
CA ALA A 664 -45.58 57.94 34.88
C ALA A 664 -46.47 57.65 33.65
N SER A 665 -47.60 58.34 33.51
CA SER A 665 -48.49 58.26 32.35
C SER A 665 -48.22 59.37 31.32
N GLY A 666 -47.15 60.15 31.50
CA GLY A 666 -46.76 61.22 30.59
C GLY A 666 -47.62 62.48 30.75
N VAL A 667 -48.35 62.62 31.86
CA VAL A 667 -49.33 63.70 32.04
C VAL A 667 -48.81 64.74 33.04
N ALA A 668 -48.80 66.00 32.63
CA ALA A 668 -48.51 67.16 33.47
C ALA A 668 -49.78 67.99 33.69
N VAL A 669 -50.12 68.28 34.94
CA VAL A 669 -51.26 69.14 35.28
C VAL A 669 -50.76 70.49 35.80
N LEU A 670 -51.07 71.55 35.06
CA LEU A 670 -50.69 72.93 35.35
C LEU A 670 -51.88 73.72 35.88
N GLN A 671 -51.64 74.60 36.85
CA GLN A 671 -52.66 75.47 37.42
C GLN A 671 -52.12 76.89 37.59
N THR A 672 -52.97 77.89 37.37
CA THR A 672 -52.65 79.30 37.56
C THR A 672 -52.61 79.67 39.04
N SER A 673 -51.78 80.62 39.46
CA SER A 673 -51.79 81.17 40.83
C SER A 673 -52.86 82.25 41.03
N SER A 674 -53.38 82.84 39.94
CA SER A 674 -54.42 83.88 40.00
C SER A 674 -55.83 83.30 39.94
N SER A 675 -56.71 83.75 40.84
CA SER A 675 -58.14 83.36 40.81
C SER A 675 -59.05 84.56 40.53
N LEU A 676 -59.84 84.46 39.45
CA LEU A 676 -60.78 85.50 39.02
C LEU A 676 -62.23 85.05 39.18
N SER A 677 -63.14 86.01 39.39
CA SER A 677 -64.56 85.73 39.59
C SER A 677 -65.39 85.89 38.32
N GLY A 678 -66.49 85.14 38.21
CA GLY A 678 -67.43 85.23 37.09
C GLY A 678 -67.18 84.22 35.97
N GLY A 679 -67.76 84.47 34.79
CA GLY A 679 -67.53 83.67 33.59
C GLY A 679 -66.14 83.96 33.01
N VAL A 680 -65.17 83.09 33.29
CA VAL A 680 -63.80 83.20 32.77
C VAL A 680 -63.57 82.21 31.62
N SER A 681 -62.82 82.65 30.62
CA SER A 681 -62.29 81.83 29.52
C SER A 681 -60.77 81.71 29.68
N VAL A 682 -60.27 80.48 29.56
CA VAL A 682 -58.87 80.11 29.75
C VAL A 682 -58.47 79.15 28.64
N ASN A 683 -57.38 79.48 27.94
CA ASN A 683 -56.67 78.62 27.02
C ASN A 683 -55.23 78.42 27.54
N PHE A 684 -54.51 77.45 26.99
CA PHE A 684 -53.14 77.14 27.34
C PHE A 684 -52.40 76.71 26.09
N CYS A 685 -51.19 77.23 25.92
CA CYS A 685 -50.25 76.72 24.92
C CYS A 685 -48.96 76.28 25.60
N VAL A 686 -48.28 75.28 25.04
CA VAL A 686 -46.99 74.78 25.53
C VAL A 686 -45.86 75.57 24.86
N SER A 687 -44.96 76.16 25.64
CA SER A 687 -43.79 76.86 25.10
C SER A 687 -42.55 75.97 25.03
N ASP A 688 -42.43 74.99 25.94
CA ASP A 688 -41.29 74.06 25.97
C ASP A 688 -41.63 72.77 26.73
N VAL A 689 -40.94 71.69 26.36
CA VAL A 689 -40.93 70.40 27.06
C VAL A 689 -39.48 69.97 27.23
N ALA A 690 -38.94 70.14 28.44
CA ALA A 690 -37.58 69.74 28.74
C ALA A 690 -37.53 68.26 29.17
N SER A 691 -36.84 67.43 28.38
CA SER A 691 -36.64 66.00 28.64
C SER A 691 -35.24 65.55 28.18
N THR A 692 -34.91 64.25 28.32
CA THR A 692 -33.66 63.67 27.79
C THR A 692 -33.64 63.57 26.27
N LEU A 693 -34.80 63.60 25.63
CA LEU A 693 -34.97 63.62 24.18
C LEU A 693 -35.44 65.03 23.73
N PRO A 694 -35.01 65.50 22.54
CA PRO A 694 -35.43 66.81 22.03
C PRO A 694 -36.92 66.87 21.73
N LEU A 695 -37.55 68.02 21.95
CA LEU A 695 -38.95 68.28 21.58
C LEU A 695 -39.07 68.46 20.06
N ASP A 696 -39.92 67.67 19.42
CA ASP A 696 -40.41 67.93 18.06
C ASP A 696 -41.63 68.86 18.13
N SER A 697 -41.37 70.16 17.98
CA SER A 697 -42.43 71.17 17.98
C SER A 697 -43.36 71.09 16.76
N ALA A 698 -42.95 70.45 15.67
CA ALA A 698 -43.77 70.33 14.45
C ALA A 698 -44.86 69.26 14.58
N GLN A 699 -44.59 68.21 15.38
CA GLN A 699 -45.57 67.15 15.69
C GLN A 699 -46.31 67.39 17.01
N SER A 700 -45.96 68.45 17.74
CA SER A 700 -46.60 68.81 19.01
C SER A 700 -47.88 69.63 18.82
N SER A 701 -48.91 69.28 19.60
CA SER A 701 -50.17 70.02 19.67
C SER A 701 -50.08 71.26 20.56
N ASP A 702 -50.84 72.31 20.20
CA ASP A 702 -51.07 73.51 21.02
C ASP A 702 -49.78 74.20 21.52
N MET A 703 -48.74 74.23 20.68
CA MET A 703 -47.52 74.99 20.94
C MET A 703 -47.79 76.50 20.91
N CYS A 704 -47.11 77.27 21.77
CA CYS A 704 -47.17 78.71 21.76
C CYS A 704 -46.54 79.28 20.46
N PRO A 705 -47.08 80.38 19.91
CA PRO A 705 -46.54 81.03 18.71
C PRO A 705 -45.20 81.73 18.94
#